data_AF-A0AAQ3ETD4-F1
#
_entry.id   AF-A0AAQ3ETD4-F1
#
_cell.length_a   1.000
_cell.length_b   1.000
_cell.length_c   1.000
_cell.angle_alpha   90.00
_cell.angle_beta   90.00
_cell.angle_gamma   90.00
#
_symmetry.space_group_name_H-M   'P 1'
#
loop_
_entity.id
_entity.type
_entity.pdbx_description
1 polymer ?
#
loop_
_entity_poly.entity_id
_entity_poly.type
_entity_poly.pdbx_seq_one_letter_code
_entity_poly.pdbx_strand_id
1 'polypeptide(L)'
;MDAMTNKRLRLTLKTVRAFIFLGAFAALAAAAVFMTVILIAKYQGAPSVQVPQSTILYASDGSKLGETNYGEKRYWVPLKDMNPTIVKATVAIEDQNFYDHHGFDYKRMAGAALADLKAFAKVQGASTITQQYARNLYLEHDKTWKRKWNEAFYTIRLEQNYSKDEILEGYLNTIYYGHGAYGIEAASRLYFGKHAKNLTDAEAALLAGIPKGPSGYSPYVNETKAKERQKTIVRMMEKQQMISQKKADELIKEPLSYQPLNKQVSKRKAPYFYDNAMRELEKKLGMTREQIETSGLNVYTTVDKRMQRIAEETITETVNAGSDIQVGFSAIDPRTGNVLALVGGRDYQKSPFDRTTQAKRQPASTIKPLLYYKAIQSGFTPVTLMKSEETEFQIDAKGETYSPSNYNGYYANKPITLLQALALSDNIYAVKTHLFLGTNKLVKTAKEFGITAHLQALPSLALGTEPVRPIEMVNAYAMLANGGKKIEPTFISRVTDAAGHVLYENPNQHKQVLDEKAAFVTASMMTGMFDTDLNGYTSVTGRTIANRLTRTYAGKSGTTSADSWMIGFNPKLAAGVWTGYDKNSTIDSVEEKSYAKTIWADFMEDALKGEPETAFKPPKGVTGVYIDPETGYSSGPGCAAKHYTYFVKGTEPANVCYGAEPAKQTKDRLPSKEKPASEKKWWDKWLGRHH
;
A
#
# COMPACT_ATOMS: atom_id res chain seq x y z
N MET A 1 6.44 21.12 -85.94
CA MET A 1 6.18 20.79 -84.52
C MET A 1 7.39 20.13 -83.84
N ASP A 2 8.63 20.24 -84.36
CA ASP A 2 9.78 19.44 -83.87
C ASP A 2 10.75 20.13 -82.90
N ALA A 3 10.60 21.43 -82.61
CA ALA A 3 11.51 22.13 -81.68
C ALA A 3 11.12 21.98 -80.19
N MET A 4 9.86 21.64 -79.88
CA MET A 4 9.36 21.57 -78.50
C MET A 4 9.67 20.24 -77.78
N THR A 5 9.92 19.17 -78.51
CA THR A 5 10.16 17.81 -77.98
C THR A 5 11.55 17.66 -77.38
N ASN A 6 12.57 18.26 -78.00
CA ASN A 6 13.96 18.22 -77.52
C ASN A 6 14.20 19.04 -76.23
N LYS A 7 13.45 20.14 -76.03
CA LYS A 7 13.60 21.00 -74.86
C LYS A 7 13.00 20.35 -73.60
N ARG A 8 11.86 19.67 -73.74
CA ARG A 8 11.26 18.88 -72.66
C ARG A 8 12.15 17.69 -72.29
N LEU A 9 12.64 16.92 -73.26
CA LEU A 9 13.54 15.78 -73.02
C LEU A 9 14.85 16.18 -72.31
N ARG A 10 15.46 17.31 -72.72
CA ARG A 10 16.65 17.87 -72.04
C ARG A 10 16.36 18.36 -70.62
N LEU A 11 15.17 18.90 -70.36
CA LEU A 11 14.74 19.26 -69.00
C LEU A 11 14.55 18.00 -68.13
N THR A 12 13.92 16.94 -68.66
CA THR A 12 13.74 15.68 -67.93
C THR A 12 15.07 14.99 -67.62
N LEU A 13 16.03 15.02 -68.54
CA LEU A 13 17.39 14.50 -68.30
C LEU A 13 18.16 15.33 -67.28
N LYS A 14 17.97 16.66 -67.25
CA LYS A 14 18.57 17.53 -66.23
C LYS A 14 17.96 17.30 -64.84
N THR A 15 16.64 17.12 -64.74
CA THR A 15 16.00 16.82 -63.45
C THR A 15 16.39 15.43 -62.94
N VAL A 16 16.43 14.41 -63.80
CA VAL A 16 16.92 13.07 -63.41
C VAL A 16 18.38 13.12 -62.94
N ARG A 17 19.27 13.84 -63.65
CA ARG A 17 20.66 14.04 -63.20
C ARG A 17 20.75 14.79 -61.88
N ALA A 18 19.91 15.79 -61.66
CA ALA A 18 19.84 16.51 -60.39
C ALA A 18 19.41 15.58 -59.25
N PHE A 19 18.39 14.74 -59.45
CA PHE A 19 17.98 13.74 -58.46
C PHE A 19 19.07 12.70 -58.17
N ILE A 20 19.81 12.25 -59.18
CA ILE A 20 20.95 11.34 -58.99
C ILE A 20 22.06 12.05 -58.19
N PHE A 21 22.39 13.30 -58.52
CA PHE A 21 23.40 14.08 -57.79
C PHE A 21 22.98 14.36 -56.34
N LEU A 22 21.73 14.76 -56.12
CA LEU A 22 21.16 14.95 -54.78
C LEU A 22 21.14 13.64 -53.98
N GLY A 23 20.80 12.53 -54.63
CA GLY A 23 20.85 11.20 -54.02
C GLY A 23 22.26 10.78 -53.64
N ALA A 24 23.23 10.97 -54.54
CA ALA A 24 24.64 10.68 -54.27
C ALA A 24 25.21 11.57 -53.16
N PHE A 25 24.88 12.87 -53.16
CA PHE A 25 25.27 13.80 -52.11
C PHE A 25 24.66 13.42 -50.76
N ALA A 26 23.38 13.06 -50.72
CA ALA A 26 22.72 12.59 -49.52
C ALA A 26 23.35 11.29 -49.00
N ALA A 27 23.71 10.35 -49.88
CA ALA A 27 24.40 9.11 -49.52
C ALA A 27 25.79 9.38 -48.95
N LEU A 28 26.56 10.30 -49.54
CA LEU A 28 27.87 10.74 -49.06
C LEU A 28 27.77 11.42 -47.68
N ALA A 29 26.80 12.32 -47.51
CA ALA A 29 26.54 12.97 -46.23
C ALA A 29 26.15 11.96 -45.14
N ALA A 30 25.29 10.99 -45.46
CA ALA A 30 24.92 9.92 -44.55
C ALA A 30 26.12 9.04 -44.18
N ALA A 31 26.97 8.70 -45.15
CA ALA A 31 28.20 7.94 -44.91
C ALA A 31 29.18 8.71 -44.01
N ALA A 32 29.34 10.02 -44.23
CA ALA A 32 30.18 10.88 -43.39
C ALA A 32 29.67 10.97 -41.95
N VAL A 33 28.35 11.13 -41.76
CA VAL A 33 27.72 11.11 -40.44
C VAL A 33 27.93 9.75 -39.76
N PHE A 34 27.72 8.65 -40.48
CA PHE A 34 27.91 7.30 -39.95
C PHE A 34 29.37 7.04 -39.54
N MET A 35 30.34 7.42 -40.39
CA MET A 35 31.77 7.39 -40.08
C MET A 35 32.10 8.22 -38.84
N THR A 36 31.53 9.42 -38.72
CA THR A 36 31.74 10.29 -37.56
C THR A 36 31.22 9.63 -36.27
N VAL A 37 30.04 9.00 -36.33
CA VAL A 37 29.48 8.26 -35.17
C VAL A 37 30.37 7.10 -34.77
N ILE A 38 30.91 6.33 -35.73
CA ILE A 38 31.86 5.24 -35.45
C ILE A 38 33.15 5.77 -34.82
N LEU A 39 33.71 6.86 -35.36
CA LEU A 39 34.92 7.48 -34.81
C LEU A 39 34.70 7.99 -33.39
N ILE A 40 33.55 8.63 -33.11
CA ILE A 40 33.17 9.04 -31.76
C ILE A 40 33.04 7.81 -30.84
N ALA A 41 32.37 6.76 -31.29
CA ALA A 41 32.20 5.52 -30.52
C ALA A 41 33.55 4.85 -30.17
N LYS A 42 34.50 4.88 -31.10
CA LYS A 42 35.86 4.37 -30.90
C LYS A 42 36.70 5.27 -29.99
N TYR A 43 36.59 6.59 -30.16
CA TYR A 43 37.29 7.58 -29.33
C TYR A 43 36.84 7.53 -27.86
N GLN A 44 35.54 7.31 -27.61
CA GLN A 44 35.01 7.14 -26.26
C GLN A 44 35.40 5.81 -25.60
N GLY A 45 36.06 4.90 -26.33
CA GLY A 45 36.52 3.61 -25.83
C GLY A 45 35.40 2.65 -25.41
N ALA A 46 35.83 1.51 -24.87
CA ALA A 46 34.95 0.43 -24.41
C ALA A 46 33.97 0.97 -23.36
N PRO A 47 32.64 0.86 -23.59
CA PRO A 47 31.67 1.26 -22.59
C PRO A 47 31.79 0.31 -21.38
N SER A 48 31.76 0.86 -20.17
CA SER A 48 31.86 0.06 -18.94
C SER A 48 30.64 -0.84 -18.82
N VAL A 49 30.83 -2.15 -18.95
CA VAL A 49 29.77 -3.14 -18.71
C VAL A 49 29.39 -3.08 -17.23
N GLN A 50 28.41 -2.22 -16.89
CA GLN A 50 27.90 -2.14 -15.54
C GLN A 50 27.12 -3.42 -15.27
N VAL A 51 27.67 -4.27 -14.41
CA VAL A 51 26.98 -5.47 -13.96
C VAL A 51 25.80 -5.02 -13.09
N PRO A 52 24.55 -5.43 -13.40
CA PRO A 52 23.35 -5.12 -12.62
C PRO A 52 23.61 -5.15 -11.12
N GLN A 53 23.44 -4.03 -10.42
CA GLN A 53 23.74 -3.93 -9.01
C GLN A 53 22.54 -4.28 -8.13
N SER A 54 22.75 -5.12 -7.12
CA SER A 54 21.69 -5.48 -6.18
C SER A 54 21.34 -4.29 -5.31
N THR A 55 20.06 -3.95 -5.28
CA THR A 55 19.54 -2.94 -4.37
C THR A 55 19.51 -3.49 -2.96
N ILE A 56 20.04 -2.72 -2.02
CA ILE A 56 20.14 -3.07 -0.61
C ILE A 56 19.03 -2.34 0.15
N LEU A 57 18.27 -3.09 0.95
CA LEU A 57 17.24 -2.54 1.81
C LEU A 57 17.72 -2.49 3.25
N TYR A 58 17.52 -1.34 3.89
CA TYR A 58 17.83 -1.08 5.28
C TYR A 58 16.55 -0.84 6.08
N ALA A 59 16.53 -1.31 7.32
CA ALA A 59 15.46 -1.05 8.29
C ALA A 59 15.56 0.38 8.84
N SER A 60 14.60 0.76 9.68
CA SER A 60 14.58 2.08 10.34
C SER A 60 15.80 2.32 11.24
N ASP A 61 16.40 1.26 11.79
CA ASP A 61 17.63 1.31 12.61
C ASP A 61 18.93 1.34 11.76
N GLY A 62 18.82 1.38 10.43
CA GLY A 62 19.95 1.37 9.50
C GLY A 62 20.58 -0.01 9.27
N SER A 63 20.07 -1.07 9.90
CA SER A 63 20.55 -2.43 9.65
C SER A 63 20.06 -2.97 8.30
N LYS A 64 20.86 -3.84 7.67
CA LYS A 64 20.47 -4.49 6.41
C LYS A 64 19.33 -5.48 6.63
N LEU A 65 18.19 -5.25 5.97
CA LEU A 65 17.04 -6.17 5.92
C LEU A 65 17.28 -7.29 4.92
N GLY A 66 17.87 -6.94 3.78
CA GLY A 66 18.08 -7.85 2.66
C GLY A 66 18.57 -7.11 1.43
N GLU A 67 18.64 -7.85 0.33
CA GLU A 67 19.01 -7.36 -0.98
C GLU A 67 18.08 -7.99 -2.03
N THR A 68 17.82 -7.26 -3.11
CA THR A 68 16.81 -7.61 -4.12
C THR A 68 17.18 -8.88 -4.90
N ASN A 69 18.47 -9.10 -5.13
CA ASN A 69 18.99 -10.35 -5.68
C ASN A 69 19.45 -11.25 -4.54
N TYR A 70 19.10 -12.53 -4.63
CA TYR A 70 19.47 -13.55 -3.66
C TYR A 70 20.94 -13.45 -3.33
N GLY A 71 21.21 -13.24 -2.05
CA GLY A 71 22.57 -13.09 -1.57
C GLY A 71 23.48 -14.22 -2.01
N GLU A 72 24.75 -13.82 -2.10
CA GLU A 72 25.92 -14.58 -2.52
C GLU A 72 26.29 -14.46 -4.00
N LYS A 73 27.26 -13.56 -4.22
CA LYS A 73 28.21 -13.45 -5.34
C LYS A 73 27.56 -13.53 -6.72
N ARG A 74 27.49 -12.39 -7.42
CA ARG A 74 27.24 -12.40 -8.86
C ARG A 74 28.29 -13.28 -9.51
N TYR A 75 27.82 -14.38 -10.08
CA TYR A 75 28.66 -15.29 -10.80
C TYR A 75 28.75 -14.79 -12.23
N TRP A 76 29.67 -13.86 -12.47
CA TRP A 76 30.14 -13.69 -13.83
C TRP A 76 30.84 -15.00 -14.20
N VAL A 77 30.24 -15.74 -15.12
CA VAL A 77 30.82 -17.00 -15.61
C VAL A 77 31.34 -16.75 -17.02
N PRO A 78 32.62 -17.06 -17.29
CA PRO A 78 33.16 -17.00 -18.64
C PRO A 78 32.36 -17.90 -19.59
N LEU A 79 32.22 -17.52 -20.86
CA LEU A 79 31.45 -18.25 -21.88
C LEU A 79 31.90 -19.71 -21.99
N LYS A 80 33.21 -19.96 -21.84
CA LYS A 80 33.83 -21.30 -21.83
C LYS A 80 33.41 -22.19 -20.66
N ASP A 81 32.91 -21.59 -19.57
CA ASP A 81 32.43 -22.27 -18.37
C ASP A 81 30.90 -22.33 -18.33
N MET A 82 30.23 -22.09 -19.46
CA MET A 82 28.81 -22.33 -19.67
C MET A 82 28.61 -23.62 -20.48
N ASN A 83 27.46 -24.29 -20.32
CA ASN A 83 27.11 -25.40 -21.19
C ASN A 83 27.02 -24.92 -22.66
N PRO A 84 27.70 -25.53 -23.65
CA PRO A 84 27.70 -25.08 -25.05
C PRO A 84 26.31 -24.98 -25.70
N THR A 85 25.36 -25.78 -25.24
CA THR A 85 23.97 -25.75 -25.70
C THR A 85 23.27 -24.45 -25.33
N ILE A 86 23.59 -23.80 -24.20
CA ILE A 86 22.98 -22.49 -23.88
C ILE A 86 23.37 -21.44 -24.92
N VAL A 87 24.64 -21.42 -25.31
CA VAL A 87 25.20 -20.49 -26.31
C VAL A 87 24.51 -20.72 -27.66
N LYS A 88 24.51 -21.97 -28.14
CA LYS A 88 23.87 -22.34 -29.41
C LYS A 88 22.38 -22.06 -29.42
N ALA A 89 21.67 -22.41 -28.35
CA ALA A 89 20.24 -22.22 -28.22
C ALA A 89 19.85 -20.75 -28.21
N THR A 90 20.58 -19.90 -27.46
CA THR A 90 20.36 -18.46 -27.42
C THR A 90 20.61 -17.81 -28.78
N VAL A 91 21.72 -18.13 -29.45
CA VAL A 91 22.01 -17.61 -30.81
C VAL A 91 20.94 -18.07 -31.80
N ALA A 92 20.57 -19.35 -31.80
CA ALA A 92 19.59 -19.90 -32.74
C ALA A 92 18.21 -19.23 -32.65
N ILE A 93 17.80 -18.80 -31.46
CA ILE A 93 16.47 -18.23 -31.24
C ILE A 93 16.43 -16.70 -31.22
N GLU A 94 17.44 -16.04 -30.65
CA GLU A 94 17.47 -14.57 -30.52
C GLU A 94 18.09 -13.90 -31.74
N ASP A 95 19.13 -14.49 -32.33
CA ASP A 95 19.92 -13.83 -33.38
C ASP A 95 20.74 -14.82 -34.23
N GLN A 96 20.11 -15.36 -35.27
CA GLN A 96 20.66 -16.48 -36.07
C GLN A 96 21.97 -16.15 -36.78
N ASN A 97 22.12 -14.89 -37.21
CA ASN A 97 23.29 -14.40 -37.94
C ASN A 97 24.22 -13.60 -37.03
N PHE A 98 24.17 -13.82 -35.71
CA PHE A 98 24.86 -13.00 -34.71
C PHE A 98 26.35 -12.77 -35.01
N TYR A 99 27.04 -13.81 -35.49
CA TYR A 99 28.46 -13.76 -35.83
C TYR A 99 28.76 -13.10 -37.19
N ASP A 100 27.76 -12.96 -38.06
CA ASP A 100 27.94 -12.45 -39.43
C ASP A 100 27.71 -10.94 -39.55
N HIS A 101 26.97 -10.33 -38.61
CA HIS A 101 26.66 -8.90 -38.65
C HIS A 101 27.40 -8.12 -37.55
N HIS A 102 27.48 -6.79 -37.69
CA HIS A 102 28.09 -5.89 -36.69
C HIS A 102 27.00 -5.13 -35.92
N GLY A 103 26.28 -5.84 -35.04
CA GLY A 103 25.22 -5.29 -34.18
C GLY A 103 23.86 -5.06 -34.83
N PHE A 104 23.76 -4.94 -36.15
CA PHE A 104 22.49 -4.76 -36.86
C PHE A 104 22.33 -5.79 -37.98
N ASP A 105 21.30 -6.64 -37.91
CA ASP A 105 20.91 -7.51 -39.01
C ASP A 105 19.95 -6.76 -39.95
N TYR A 106 20.51 -6.10 -40.98
CA TYR A 106 19.73 -5.33 -41.95
C TYR A 106 18.76 -6.19 -42.76
N LYS A 107 19.10 -7.47 -43.03
CA LYS A 107 18.21 -8.39 -43.77
C LYS A 107 16.99 -8.72 -42.92
N ARG A 108 17.19 -9.04 -41.64
CA ARG A 108 16.10 -9.30 -40.69
C ARG A 108 15.27 -8.05 -40.42
N MET A 109 15.90 -6.89 -40.30
CA MET A 109 15.19 -5.61 -40.12
C MET A 109 14.30 -5.26 -41.31
N ALA A 110 14.80 -5.42 -42.54
CA ALA A 110 14.01 -5.19 -43.75
C ALA A 110 12.85 -6.20 -43.87
N GLY A 111 13.12 -7.47 -43.58
CA GLY A 111 12.10 -8.53 -43.55
C GLY A 111 10.99 -8.27 -42.54
N ALA A 112 11.35 -7.86 -41.31
CA ALA A 112 10.40 -7.52 -40.26
C ALA A 112 9.57 -6.28 -40.64
N ALA A 113 10.18 -5.25 -41.22
CA ALA A 113 9.45 -4.06 -41.67
C ALA A 113 8.41 -4.40 -42.76
N LEU A 114 8.77 -5.26 -43.71
CA LEU A 114 7.83 -5.75 -44.73
C LEU A 114 6.69 -6.58 -44.12
N ALA A 115 6.98 -7.41 -43.11
CA ALA A 115 5.96 -8.19 -42.41
C ALA A 115 5.01 -7.30 -41.59
N ASP A 116 5.54 -6.32 -40.85
CA ASP A 116 4.76 -5.37 -40.05
C ASP A 116 3.87 -4.48 -40.94
N LEU A 117 4.39 -4.05 -42.10
CA LEU A 117 3.60 -3.31 -43.10
C LEU A 117 2.46 -4.15 -43.67
N LYS A 118 2.69 -5.45 -43.92
CA LYS A 118 1.64 -6.37 -44.40
C LYS A 118 0.59 -6.67 -43.33
N ALA A 119 0.99 -6.75 -42.06
CA ALA A 119 0.10 -7.09 -40.96
C ALA A 119 -0.60 -5.88 -40.32
N PHE A 120 -0.25 -4.65 -40.71
CA PHE A 120 -0.71 -3.40 -40.06
C PHE A 120 -0.52 -3.39 -38.53
N ALA A 121 0.42 -4.20 -38.04
CA ALA A 121 0.70 -4.37 -36.62
C ALA A 121 2.16 -4.81 -36.47
N LYS A 122 2.74 -4.59 -35.28
CA LYS A 122 4.09 -5.06 -34.95
C LYS A 122 4.04 -6.55 -34.61
N VAL A 123 4.45 -7.40 -35.54
CA VAL A 123 4.30 -8.87 -35.43
C VAL A 123 5.64 -9.56 -35.19
N GLN A 124 6.76 -9.01 -35.68
CA GLN A 124 8.09 -9.60 -35.52
C GLN A 124 9.10 -8.69 -34.80
N GLY A 125 9.97 -9.32 -34.01
CA GLY A 125 11.12 -8.65 -33.39
C GLY A 125 12.31 -8.63 -34.35
N ALA A 126 12.95 -7.47 -34.54
CA ALA A 126 14.14 -7.31 -35.38
C ALA A 126 15.44 -7.07 -34.58
N SER A 127 15.36 -7.03 -33.24
CA SER A 127 16.48 -6.65 -32.35
C SER A 127 17.52 -7.75 -32.20
N THR A 128 18.79 -7.44 -32.46
CA THR A 128 19.95 -8.37 -32.34
C THR A 128 20.35 -8.58 -30.88
N ILE A 129 21.17 -9.59 -30.58
CA ILE A 129 21.70 -9.82 -29.22
C ILE A 129 22.42 -8.56 -28.72
N THR A 130 23.25 -7.93 -29.54
CA THR A 130 23.97 -6.70 -29.17
C THR A 130 23.02 -5.54 -28.87
N GLN A 131 21.95 -5.37 -29.66
CA GLN A 131 20.94 -4.35 -29.38
C GLN A 131 20.19 -4.62 -28.07
N GLN A 132 19.83 -5.87 -27.82
CA GLN A 132 19.21 -6.27 -26.57
C GLN A 132 20.16 -6.06 -25.38
N TYR A 133 21.45 -6.35 -25.54
CA TYR A 133 22.45 -6.12 -24.52
C TYR A 133 22.66 -4.64 -24.23
N ALA A 134 22.80 -3.81 -25.26
CA ALA A 134 22.89 -2.35 -25.14
C ALA A 134 21.67 -1.76 -24.42
N ARG A 135 20.47 -2.29 -24.71
CA ARG A 135 19.23 -1.89 -24.06
C ARG A 135 19.24 -2.19 -22.56
N ASN A 136 19.77 -3.35 -22.17
CA ASN A 136 19.80 -3.78 -20.77
C ASN A 136 20.86 -3.02 -19.95
N LEU A 137 21.97 -2.58 -20.55
CA LEU A 137 23.08 -1.96 -19.82
C LEU A 137 22.99 -0.45 -19.60
N TYR A 138 22.40 0.33 -20.53
CA TYR A 138 22.68 1.78 -20.58
C TYR A 138 21.46 2.69 -20.72
N LEU A 139 20.23 2.17 -20.62
CA LEU A 139 19.04 2.96 -20.90
C LEU A 139 18.11 3.04 -19.69
N GLU A 140 17.97 4.24 -19.15
CA GLU A 140 16.73 4.67 -18.50
C GLU A 140 15.59 4.45 -19.50
N HIS A 141 14.56 3.71 -19.08
CA HIS A 141 13.48 3.25 -19.95
C HIS A 141 12.45 4.35 -20.25
N ASP A 142 12.89 5.54 -20.63
CA ASP A 142 12.03 6.62 -21.10
C ASP A 142 11.37 6.26 -22.45
N LYS A 143 10.08 6.56 -22.56
CA LYS A 143 9.28 6.34 -23.79
C LYS A 143 9.54 7.41 -24.86
N THR A 144 10.80 7.64 -25.25
CA THR A 144 11.13 8.61 -26.31
C THR A 144 12.01 8.02 -27.42
N TRP A 145 11.93 8.62 -28.61
CA TRP A 145 12.83 8.34 -29.74
C TRP A 145 14.32 8.45 -29.37
N LYS A 146 14.65 9.25 -28.35
CA LYS A 146 16.00 9.38 -27.76
C LYS A 146 16.54 8.04 -27.25
N ARG A 147 15.69 7.21 -26.63
CA ARG A 147 16.07 5.86 -26.18
C ARG A 147 16.54 4.98 -27.34
N LYS A 148 15.78 4.99 -28.44
CA LYS A 148 16.08 4.18 -29.65
C LYS A 148 17.39 4.61 -30.32
N TRP A 149 17.69 5.92 -30.31
CA TRP A 149 18.98 6.44 -30.77
C TRP A 149 20.14 6.03 -29.86
N ASN A 150 19.96 6.14 -28.54
CA ASN A 150 20.97 5.72 -27.58
C ASN A 150 21.24 4.20 -27.68
N GLU A 151 20.20 3.37 -27.80
CA GLU A 151 20.32 1.92 -28.03
C GLU A 151 21.21 1.64 -29.26
N ALA A 152 20.95 2.33 -30.37
CA ALA A 152 21.74 2.18 -31.58
C ALA A 152 23.20 2.63 -31.40
N PHE A 153 23.43 3.76 -30.73
CA PHE A 153 24.78 4.26 -30.45
C PHE A 153 25.57 3.31 -29.54
N TYR A 154 24.96 2.81 -28.46
CA TYR A 154 25.60 1.83 -27.57
C TYR A 154 25.82 0.48 -28.26
N THR A 155 24.94 0.06 -29.17
CA THR A 155 25.15 -1.12 -30.02
C THR A 155 26.43 -0.97 -30.85
N ILE A 156 26.62 0.18 -31.50
CA ILE A 156 27.85 0.48 -32.25
C ILE A 156 29.07 0.47 -31.32
N ARG A 157 28.98 1.09 -30.14
CA ARG A 157 30.07 1.10 -29.16
C ARG A 157 30.47 -0.29 -28.69
N LEU A 158 29.51 -1.18 -28.44
CA LEU A 158 29.79 -2.55 -28.04
C LEU A 158 30.53 -3.31 -29.15
N GLU A 159 30.04 -3.26 -30.39
CA GLU A 159 30.62 -3.97 -31.53
C GLU A 159 31.99 -3.46 -31.97
N GLN A 160 32.33 -2.21 -31.66
CA GLN A 160 33.64 -1.64 -31.96
C GLN A 160 34.71 -1.95 -30.91
N ASN A 161 34.31 -2.34 -29.70
CA ASN A 161 35.22 -2.47 -28.56
C ASN A 161 35.26 -3.88 -27.95
N TYR A 162 34.27 -4.73 -28.23
CA TYR A 162 34.19 -6.09 -27.73
C TYR A 162 34.04 -7.08 -28.89
N SER A 163 34.64 -8.25 -28.74
CA SER A 163 34.42 -9.39 -29.63
C SER A 163 33.00 -9.94 -29.48
N LYS A 164 32.58 -10.75 -30.46
CA LYS A 164 31.26 -11.40 -30.43
C LYS A 164 31.07 -12.30 -29.20
N ASP A 165 32.11 -13.01 -28.81
CA ASP A 165 32.08 -13.88 -27.64
C ASP A 165 31.96 -13.06 -26.35
N GLU A 166 32.66 -11.94 -26.22
CA GLU A 166 32.53 -11.04 -25.06
C GLU A 166 31.15 -10.40 -24.97
N ILE A 167 30.57 -10.01 -26.12
CA ILE A 167 29.20 -9.48 -26.18
C ILE A 167 28.19 -10.55 -25.74
N LEU A 168 28.34 -11.79 -26.22
CA LEU A 168 27.44 -12.88 -25.88
C LEU A 168 27.60 -13.33 -24.42
N GLU A 169 28.83 -13.38 -23.91
CA GLU A 169 29.14 -13.64 -22.50
C GLU A 169 28.47 -12.61 -21.61
N GLY A 170 28.65 -11.33 -21.92
CA GLY A 170 28.04 -10.25 -21.18
C GLY A 170 26.51 -10.28 -21.25
N TYR A 171 25.94 -10.56 -22.43
CA TYR A 171 24.50 -10.75 -22.59
C TYR A 171 23.96 -11.88 -21.69
N LEU A 172 24.56 -13.07 -21.77
CA LEU A 172 24.14 -14.24 -20.97
C LEU A 172 24.32 -14.04 -19.46
N ASN A 173 25.28 -13.22 -19.03
CA ASN A 173 25.50 -12.88 -17.62
C ASN A 173 24.59 -11.74 -17.10
N THR A 174 23.88 -11.02 -17.97
CA THR A 174 23.09 -9.83 -17.59
C THR A 174 21.60 -9.96 -17.85
N ILE A 175 21.19 -10.85 -18.76
CA ILE A 175 19.76 -10.99 -19.10
C ILE A 175 18.96 -11.58 -17.94
N TYR A 176 17.70 -11.16 -17.85
CA TYR A 176 16.79 -11.60 -16.81
C TYR A 176 16.13 -12.93 -17.17
N TYR A 177 16.27 -13.92 -16.28
CA TYR A 177 15.66 -15.24 -16.40
C TYR A 177 14.45 -15.42 -15.47
N GLY A 178 13.94 -14.37 -14.83
CA GLY A 178 12.77 -14.46 -13.96
C GLY A 178 13.09 -14.72 -12.49
N HIS A 179 12.12 -14.43 -11.62
CA HIS A 179 12.20 -14.60 -10.16
C HIS A 179 13.44 -14.01 -9.50
N GLY A 180 14.01 -12.91 -10.02
CA GLY A 180 15.25 -12.29 -9.49
C GLY A 180 16.56 -12.94 -9.96
N ALA A 181 16.53 -13.91 -10.87
CA ALA A 181 17.74 -14.49 -11.46
C ALA A 181 18.22 -13.68 -12.68
N TYR A 182 19.29 -12.91 -12.50
CA TYR A 182 20.02 -12.23 -13.58
C TYR A 182 21.29 -12.99 -13.90
N GLY A 183 21.45 -13.33 -15.18
CA GLY A 183 22.55 -14.13 -15.66
C GLY A 183 22.32 -15.64 -15.56
N ILE A 184 22.94 -16.37 -16.49
CA ILE A 184 22.72 -17.81 -16.68
C ILE A 184 23.10 -18.66 -15.46
N GLU A 185 24.13 -18.28 -14.71
CA GLU A 185 24.55 -19.04 -13.52
C GLU A 185 23.56 -18.87 -12.37
N ALA A 186 23.03 -17.66 -12.15
CA ALA A 186 21.96 -17.46 -11.19
C ALA A 186 20.71 -18.24 -11.58
N ALA A 187 20.37 -18.26 -12.88
CA ALA A 187 19.25 -19.04 -13.40
C ALA A 187 19.45 -20.55 -13.21
N SER A 188 20.63 -21.08 -13.53
CA SER A 188 20.96 -22.49 -13.36
C SER A 188 20.82 -22.94 -11.90
N ARG A 189 21.29 -22.13 -10.96
CA ARG A 189 21.16 -22.38 -9.51
C ARG A 189 19.71 -22.28 -9.04
N LEU A 190 18.99 -21.27 -9.49
CA LEU A 190 17.58 -21.07 -9.15
C LEU A 190 16.74 -22.28 -9.60
N TYR A 191 16.79 -22.59 -10.89
CA TYR A 191 15.90 -23.57 -11.50
C TYR A 191 16.32 -25.03 -11.24
N PHE A 192 17.63 -25.31 -11.26
CA PHE A 192 18.15 -26.68 -11.22
C PHE A 192 19.11 -26.96 -10.05
N GLY A 193 19.56 -25.94 -9.33
CA GLY A 193 20.51 -26.10 -8.21
C GLY A 193 21.92 -26.49 -8.67
N LYS A 194 22.28 -26.17 -9.92
CA LYS A 194 23.55 -26.54 -10.56
C LYS A 194 24.33 -25.30 -10.98
N HIS A 195 25.61 -25.49 -11.30
CA HIS A 195 26.39 -24.50 -12.05
C HIS A 195 25.99 -24.56 -13.54
N ALA A 196 26.08 -23.44 -14.25
CA ALA A 196 25.74 -23.29 -15.68
C ALA A 196 26.52 -24.27 -16.57
N LYS A 197 27.76 -24.61 -16.20
CA LYS A 197 28.57 -25.64 -16.87
C LYS A 197 27.96 -27.05 -16.79
N ASN A 198 27.26 -27.33 -15.70
CA ASN A 198 26.74 -28.65 -15.33
C ASN A 198 25.27 -28.83 -15.71
N LEU A 199 24.66 -27.88 -16.41
CA LEU A 199 23.34 -28.03 -17.00
C LEU A 199 23.35 -29.19 -18.00
N THR A 200 22.25 -29.94 -18.09
CA THR A 200 22.02 -30.78 -19.27
C THR A 200 21.70 -29.93 -20.48
N ASP A 201 21.87 -30.48 -21.68
CA ASP A 201 21.52 -29.78 -22.92
C ASP A 201 20.02 -29.39 -22.96
N ALA A 202 19.15 -30.22 -22.39
CA ALA A 202 17.72 -29.93 -22.30
C ALA A 202 17.45 -28.78 -21.31
N GLU A 203 18.06 -28.81 -20.13
CA GLU A 203 17.97 -27.73 -19.14
C GLU A 203 18.46 -26.39 -19.73
N ALA A 204 19.60 -26.41 -20.43
CA ALA A 204 20.16 -25.25 -21.12
C ALA A 204 19.21 -24.70 -22.20
N ALA A 205 18.65 -25.58 -23.05
CA ALA A 205 17.70 -25.17 -24.08
C ALA A 205 16.40 -24.58 -23.48
N LEU A 206 15.98 -25.04 -22.29
CA LEU A 206 14.83 -24.45 -21.59
C LEU A 206 15.17 -23.05 -21.09
N LEU A 207 16.32 -22.86 -20.43
CA LEU A 207 16.74 -21.55 -19.93
C LEU A 207 16.89 -20.52 -21.05
N ALA A 208 17.40 -20.90 -22.23
CA ALA A 208 17.49 -20.02 -23.40
C ALA A 208 16.14 -19.43 -23.83
N GLY A 209 15.03 -20.09 -23.50
CA GLY A 209 13.68 -19.64 -23.88
C GLY A 209 13.05 -18.63 -22.93
N ILE A 210 13.54 -18.52 -21.70
CA ILE A 210 12.94 -17.70 -20.65
C ILE A 210 13.07 -16.18 -20.94
N PRO A 211 14.22 -15.64 -21.37
CA PRO A 211 14.42 -14.21 -21.54
C PRO A 211 13.41 -13.49 -22.45
N LYS A 212 12.83 -14.18 -23.44
CA LYS A 212 11.77 -13.61 -24.31
C LYS A 212 10.54 -13.16 -23.51
N GLY A 213 10.25 -13.80 -22.39
CA GLY A 213 9.11 -13.50 -21.55
C GLY A 213 9.22 -14.21 -20.20
N PRO A 214 10.05 -13.71 -19.26
CA PRO A 214 10.38 -14.42 -18.04
C PRO A 214 9.16 -14.79 -17.19
N SER A 215 8.16 -13.92 -17.15
CA SER A 215 6.91 -14.15 -16.43
C SER A 215 6.00 -15.22 -17.06
N GLY A 216 6.14 -15.49 -18.36
CA GLY A 216 5.28 -16.42 -19.10
C GLY A 216 5.93 -17.76 -19.44
N TYR A 217 7.26 -17.77 -19.58
CA TYR A 217 8.05 -18.96 -19.95
C TYR A 217 8.82 -19.56 -18.78
N SER A 218 8.63 -19.06 -17.55
CA SER A 218 9.17 -19.70 -16.36
C SER A 218 8.43 -21.02 -16.04
N PRO A 219 9.13 -22.13 -15.79
CA PRO A 219 8.51 -23.40 -15.40
C PRO A 219 7.75 -23.31 -14.07
N TYR A 220 8.14 -22.41 -13.15
CA TYR A 220 7.39 -22.14 -11.92
C TYR A 220 6.02 -21.47 -12.11
N VAL A 221 5.79 -20.85 -13.28
CA VAL A 221 4.53 -20.16 -13.58
C VAL A 221 3.70 -21.02 -14.51
N ASN A 222 4.30 -21.52 -15.59
CA ASN A 222 3.64 -22.38 -16.57
C ASN A 222 4.66 -23.31 -17.23
N GLU A 223 4.80 -24.51 -16.69
CA GLU A 223 5.73 -25.52 -17.21
C GLU A 223 5.43 -25.90 -18.67
N THR A 224 4.15 -26.07 -19.02
CA THR A 224 3.74 -26.44 -20.38
C THR A 224 4.26 -25.42 -21.40
N LYS A 225 4.06 -24.12 -21.15
CA LYS A 225 4.57 -23.04 -22.02
C LYS A 225 6.10 -23.01 -22.07
N ALA A 226 6.76 -23.26 -20.94
CA ALA A 226 8.22 -23.33 -20.89
C ALA A 226 8.75 -24.48 -21.77
N LYS A 227 8.14 -25.67 -21.68
CA LYS A 227 8.46 -26.85 -22.49
C LYS A 227 8.15 -26.66 -23.98
N GLU A 228 7.04 -26.03 -24.33
CA GLU A 228 6.72 -25.69 -25.73
C GLU A 228 7.74 -24.71 -26.33
N ARG A 229 8.18 -23.74 -25.53
CA ARG A 229 9.22 -22.79 -25.93
C ARG A 229 10.56 -23.49 -26.11
N GLN A 230 10.96 -24.36 -25.18
CA GLN A 230 12.13 -25.23 -25.30
C GLN A 230 12.09 -26.04 -26.61
N LYS A 231 10.97 -26.72 -26.88
CA LYS A 231 10.78 -27.49 -28.11
C LYS A 231 10.97 -26.64 -29.37
N THR A 232 10.43 -25.42 -29.38
CA THR A 232 10.60 -24.47 -30.50
C THR A 232 12.08 -24.15 -30.74
N ILE A 233 12.85 -23.95 -29.67
CA ILE A 233 14.28 -23.63 -29.73
C ILE A 233 15.08 -24.83 -30.24
N VAL A 234 14.83 -26.02 -29.69
CA VAL A 234 15.50 -27.25 -30.12
C VAL A 234 15.25 -27.56 -31.60
N ARG A 235 14.00 -27.41 -32.07
CA ARG A 235 13.66 -27.54 -33.51
C ARG A 235 14.34 -26.48 -34.38
N MET A 236 14.53 -25.27 -33.85
CA MET A 236 15.26 -24.22 -34.55
C MET A 236 16.74 -24.57 -34.69
N MET A 237 17.37 -25.09 -33.63
CA MET A 237 18.76 -25.56 -33.66
C MET A 237 18.95 -26.71 -34.66
N GLU A 238 18.00 -27.64 -34.72
CA GLU A 238 17.97 -28.72 -35.72
C GLU A 238 17.88 -28.19 -37.15
N LYS A 239 16.95 -27.25 -37.41
CA LYS A 239 16.79 -26.63 -38.73
C LYS A 239 18.06 -25.90 -39.19
N GLN A 240 18.81 -25.33 -38.24
CA GLN A 240 20.09 -24.67 -38.48
C GLN A 240 21.28 -25.63 -38.45
N GLN A 241 21.03 -26.95 -38.42
CA GLN A 241 22.06 -28.00 -38.44
C GLN A 241 23.04 -27.96 -37.26
N MET A 242 22.67 -27.30 -36.15
CA MET A 242 23.50 -27.22 -34.94
C MET A 242 23.48 -28.52 -34.12
N ILE A 243 22.41 -29.32 -34.29
CA ILE A 243 22.19 -30.63 -33.68
C ILE A 243 21.52 -31.57 -34.69
N SER A 244 21.67 -32.88 -34.51
CA SER A 244 20.99 -33.88 -35.33
C SER A 244 19.52 -34.04 -34.93
N GLN A 245 18.70 -34.57 -35.84
CA GLN A 245 17.30 -34.86 -35.57
C GLN A 245 17.11 -35.81 -34.38
N LYS A 246 17.94 -36.85 -34.30
CA LYS A 246 17.95 -37.78 -33.18
C LYS A 246 18.19 -37.06 -31.84
N LYS A 247 19.20 -36.19 -31.79
CA LYS A 247 19.51 -35.41 -30.58
C LYS A 247 18.38 -34.43 -30.24
N ALA A 248 17.77 -33.77 -31.23
CA ALA A 248 16.63 -32.89 -31.02
C ALA A 248 15.45 -33.63 -30.37
N ASP A 249 15.12 -34.82 -30.87
CA ASP A 249 14.05 -35.65 -30.32
C ASP A 249 14.36 -36.16 -28.90
N GLU A 250 15.62 -36.46 -28.59
CA GLU A 250 16.09 -36.80 -27.24
C GLU A 250 15.90 -35.63 -26.27
N LEU A 251 16.36 -34.42 -26.62
CA LEU A 251 16.26 -33.23 -25.76
C LEU A 251 14.83 -32.84 -25.44
N ILE A 252 13.91 -32.97 -26.41
CA ILE A 252 12.49 -32.64 -26.23
C ILE A 252 11.82 -33.61 -25.24
N LYS A 253 12.24 -34.89 -25.25
CA LYS A 253 11.67 -35.94 -24.41
C LYS A 253 12.28 -36.02 -23.01
N GLU A 254 13.42 -35.37 -22.77
CA GLU A 254 14.10 -35.38 -21.48
C GLU A 254 13.20 -34.81 -20.37
N PRO A 255 12.88 -35.59 -19.31
CA PRO A 255 12.15 -35.08 -18.17
C PRO A 255 13.05 -34.11 -17.38
N LEU A 256 12.50 -32.95 -17.02
CA LEU A 256 13.23 -31.92 -16.28
C LEU A 256 12.77 -31.92 -14.82
N SER A 257 13.71 -31.80 -13.89
CA SER A 257 13.43 -31.71 -12.46
C SER A 257 13.87 -30.35 -11.94
N TYR A 258 12.95 -29.60 -11.33
CA TYR A 258 13.23 -28.25 -10.85
C TYR A 258 13.38 -28.21 -9.33
N GLN A 259 14.22 -27.28 -8.85
CA GLN A 259 14.29 -26.96 -7.43
C GLN A 259 12.99 -26.30 -6.95
N PRO A 260 12.50 -26.61 -5.74
CA PRO A 260 11.34 -25.92 -5.18
C PRO A 260 11.61 -24.44 -4.96
N LEU A 261 10.77 -23.56 -5.52
CA LEU A 261 10.86 -22.10 -5.32
C LEU A 261 10.77 -21.71 -3.83
N ASN A 262 10.08 -22.52 -3.01
CA ASN A 262 9.73 -22.25 -1.61
C ASN A 262 10.91 -22.19 -0.62
N LYS A 263 12.07 -22.80 -0.93
CA LYS A 263 13.24 -22.68 -0.05
C LYS A 263 13.89 -21.28 -0.07
N GLN A 264 13.53 -20.43 -1.03
CA GLN A 264 14.14 -19.10 -1.20
C GLN A 264 13.22 -17.94 -0.79
N VAL A 265 11.90 -18.07 -0.95
CA VAL A 265 10.91 -17.09 -0.42
C VAL A 265 10.91 -17.07 1.12
N SER A 266 11.16 -18.23 1.76
CA SER A 266 11.24 -18.36 3.22
C SER A 266 12.34 -17.54 3.90
N LYS A 267 13.31 -16.99 3.16
CA LYS A 267 14.39 -16.14 3.71
C LYS A 267 14.04 -14.65 3.78
N ARG A 268 12.99 -14.18 3.09
CA ARG A 268 12.65 -12.74 3.07
C ARG A 268 11.91 -12.35 4.35
N LYS A 269 12.53 -11.46 5.15
CA LYS A 269 11.91 -10.86 6.34
C LYS A 269 10.84 -9.85 5.91
N ALA A 270 9.70 -9.81 6.62
CA ALA A 270 8.62 -8.86 6.39
C ALA A 270 8.14 -8.79 4.92
N PRO A 271 7.74 -9.91 4.29
CA PRO A 271 7.52 -9.97 2.84
C PRO A 271 6.39 -9.06 2.35
N TYR A 272 5.31 -8.90 3.12
CA TYR A 272 4.24 -7.94 2.80
C TYR A 272 4.75 -6.49 2.83
N PHE A 273 5.56 -6.13 3.83
CA PHE A 273 6.18 -4.81 3.93
C PHE A 273 7.07 -4.55 2.71
N TYR A 274 7.91 -5.52 2.36
CA TYR A 274 8.80 -5.46 1.20
C TYR A 274 8.03 -5.15 -0.09
N ASP A 275 6.95 -5.87 -0.37
CA ASP A 275 6.18 -5.63 -1.59
C ASP A 275 5.49 -4.26 -1.64
N ASN A 276 5.11 -3.70 -0.48
CA ASN A 276 4.60 -2.33 -0.43
C ASN A 276 5.70 -1.29 -0.59
N ALA A 277 6.85 -1.49 0.05
CA ALA A 277 8.02 -0.64 -0.09
C ALA A 277 8.45 -0.55 -1.56
N MET A 278 8.47 -1.68 -2.26
CA MET A 278 8.87 -1.71 -3.67
C MET A 278 7.81 -1.09 -4.59
N ARG A 279 6.52 -1.29 -4.33
CA ARG A 279 5.44 -0.55 -5.02
C ARG A 279 5.54 0.96 -4.81
N GLU A 280 5.92 1.39 -3.61
CA GLU A 280 6.16 2.81 -3.34
C GLU A 280 7.36 3.33 -4.14
N LEU A 281 8.48 2.60 -4.17
CA LEU A 281 9.66 2.97 -4.96
C LEU A 281 9.36 3.08 -6.44
N GLU A 282 8.60 2.14 -7.02
CA GLU A 282 8.18 2.19 -8.43
C GLU A 282 7.47 3.50 -8.75
N LYS A 283 6.54 3.90 -7.87
CA LYS A 283 5.78 5.13 -8.02
C LYS A 283 6.66 6.38 -7.84
N LYS A 284 7.58 6.37 -6.87
CA LYS A 284 8.40 7.54 -6.51
C LYS A 284 9.53 7.80 -7.50
N LEU A 285 10.18 6.75 -7.99
CA LEU A 285 11.31 6.84 -8.92
C LEU A 285 10.87 6.72 -10.40
N GLY A 286 9.63 6.30 -10.67
CA GLY A 286 9.18 6.03 -12.04
C GLY A 286 9.90 4.85 -12.70
N MET A 287 10.52 3.99 -11.89
CA MET A 287 11.29 2.83 -12.32
C MET A 287 10.43 1.56 -12.23
N THR A 288 10.67 0.59 -13.11
CA THR A 288 10.06 -0.74 -12.99
C THR A 288 10.67 -1.52 -11.82
N ARG A 289 9.97 -2.56 -11.35
CA ARG A 289 10.50 -3.52 -10.37
C ARG A 289 11.93 -3.98 -10.72
N GLU A 290 12.11 -4.41 -11.95
CA GLU A 290 13.38 -4.91 -12.48
C GLU A 290 14.48 -3.85 -12.39
N GLN A 291 14.19 -2.60 -12.78
CA GLN A 291 15.16 -1.51 -12.66
C GLN A 291 15.53 -1.26 -11.21
N ILE A 292 14.56 -1.18 -10.30
CA ILE A 292 14.84 -0.95 -8.88
C ILE A 292 15.68 -2.10 -8.34
N GLU A 293 15.40 -3.34 -8.71
CA GLU A 293 16.14 -4.50 -8.21
C GLU A 293 17.59 -4.59 -8.74
N THR A 294 17.90 -3.89 -9.83
CA THR A 294 19.19 -3.98 -10.55
C THR A 294 20.01 -2.70 -10.59
N SER A 295 19.53 -1.61 -10.01
CA SER A 295 20.20 -0.29 -10.07
C SER A 295 21.20 -0.04 -8.93
N GLY A 296 21.40 -1.00 -8.02
CA GLY A 296 22.36 -0.84 -6.92
C GLY A 296 21.97 0.21 -5.89
N LEU A 297 20.66 0.42 -5.71
CA LEU A 297 20.16 1.46 -4.82
C LEU A 297 20.40 1.10 -3.35
N ASN A 298 20.60 2.10 -2.51
CA ASN A 298 20.50 1.97 -1.07
C ASN A 298 19.14 2.51 -0.64
N VAL A 299 18.23 1.60 -0.27
CA VAL A 299 16.85 1.91 0.10
C VAL A 299 16.72 1.86 1.62
N TYR A 300 16.49 3.01 2.23
CA TYR A 300 16.22 3.14 3.66
C TYR A 300 14.70 3.11 3.88
N THR A 301 14.24 2.01 4.45
CA THR A 301 12.81 1.78 4.72
C THR A 301 12.42 2.26 6.12
N THR A 302 11.12 2.20 6.43
CA THR A 302 10.58 2.60 7.73
C THR A 302 10.31 1.45 8.69
N VAL A 303 10.46 0.18 8.25
CA VAL A 303 10.13 -0.98 9.08
C VAL A 303 11.03 -1.04 10.31
N ASP A 304 10.41 -1.19 11.47
CA ASP A 304 11.07 -1.54 12.72
C ASP A 304 11.03 -3.06 12.85
N LYS A 305 12.19 -3.71 12.77
CA LYS A 305 12.28 -5.18 12.83
C LYS A 305 11.74 -5.76 14.13
N ARG A 306 11.86 -5.04 15.24
CA ARG A 306 11.35 -5.50 16.53
C ARG A 306 9.84 -5.47 16.51
N MET A 307 9.23 -4.35 16.10
CA MET A 307 7.77 -4.26 15.99
C MET A 307 7.20 -5.23 14.96
N GLN A 308 7.86 -5.39 13.80
CA GLN A 308 7.44 -6.37 12.79
C GLN A 308 7.41 -7.79 13.38
N ARG A 309 8.47 -8.17 14.09
CA ARG A 309 8.54 -9.49 14.74
C ARG A 309 7.46 -9.67 15.81
N ILE A 310 7.25 -8.67 16.67
CA ILE A 310 6.18 -8.72 17.69
C ILE A 310 4.82 -8.92 16.99
N ALA A 311 4.54 -8.18 15.92
CA ALA A 311 3.29 -8.33 15.18
C ALA A 311 3.13 -9.75 14.61
N GLU A 312 4.16 -10.30 13.99
CA GLU A 312 4.16 -11.66 13.43
C GLU A 312 3.95 -12.71 14.54
N GLU A 313 4.72 -12.63 15.64
CA GLU A 313 4.63 -13.53 16.79
C GLU A 313 3.23 -13.49 17.44
N THR A 314 2.74 -12.29 17.78
CA THR A 314 1.41 -12.11 18.40
C THR A 314 0.29 -12.65 17.52
N ILE A 315 0.35 -12.43 16.20
CA ILE A 315 -0.66 -12.97 15.25
C ILE A 315 -0.60 -14.50 15.23
N THR A 316 0.59 -15.08 15.15
CA THR A 316 0.76 -16.55 15.14
C THR A 316 0.29 -17.20 16.43
N GLU A 317 0.56 -16.57 17.59
CA GLU A 317 0.16 -17.10 18.90
C GLU A 317 -1.34 -16.94 19.17
N THR A 318 -1.95 -15.85 18.69
CA THR A 318 -3.37 -15.56 18.95
C THR A 318 -4.30 -16.33 18.02
N VAL A 319 -3.96 -16.44 16.73
CA VAL A 319 -4.88 -17.02 15.74
C VAL A 319 -4.70 -18.52 15.66
N ASN A 320 -5.74 -19.26 16.05
CA ASN A 320 -5.78 -20.72 16.00
C ASN A 320 -5.31 -21.26 14.63
N ALA A 321 -4.33 -22.19 14.64
CA ALA A 321 -3.74 -22.79 13.45
C ALA A 321 -4.76 -23.50 12.54
N GLY A 322 -5.86 -24.02 13.12
CA GLY A 322 -6.93 -24.70 12.38
C GLY A 322 -8.01 -23.77 11.82
N SER A 323 -8.01 -22.49 12.17
CA SER A 323 -8.93 -21.51 11.57
C SER A 323 -8.44 -21.11 10.17
N ASP A 324 -9.37 -20.81 9.25
CA ASP A 324 -9.05 -20.24 7.93
C ASP A 324 -9.11 -18.70 7.92
N ILE A 325 -9.46 -18.08 9.05
CA ILE A 325 -9.59 -16.63 9.16
C ILE A 325 -8.28 -15.94 8.80
N GLN A 326 -8.37 -14.81 8.12
CA GLN A 326 -7.23 -14.00 7.70
C GLN A 326 -7.07 -12.78 8.59
N VAL A 327 -5.88 -12.19 8.56
CA VAL A 327 -5.51 -11.01 9.34
C VAL A 327 -4.91 -9.96 8.41
N GLY A 328 -5.24 -8.69 8.67
CA GLY A 328 -4.55 -7.52 8.17
C GLY A 328 -4.12 -6.65 9.33
N PHE A 329 -2.85 -6.30 9.41
CA PHE A 329 -2.27 -5.52 10.49
C PHE A 329 -1.31 -4.46 9.96
N SER A 330 -1.39 -3.26 10.55
CA SER A 330 -0.37 -2.23 10.38
C SER A 330 -0.14 -1.46 11.66
N ALA A 331 1.11 -1.05 11.87
CA ALA A 331 1.51 -0.10 12.89
C ALA A 331 2.17 1.13 12.23
N ILE A 332 1.75 2.32 12.62
CA ILE A 332 2.15 3.60 12.05
C ILE A 332 2.63 4.53 13.17
N ASP A 333 3.76 5.22 12.95
CA ASP A 333 4.18 6.33 13.80
C ASP A 333 3.32 7.58 13.48
N PRO A 334 2.47 8.06 14.41
CA PRO A 334 1.61 9.23 14.18
C PRO A 334 2.38 10.51 13.84
N ARG A 335 3.64 10.60 14.28
CA ARG A 335 4.45 11.81 14.12
C ARG A 335 5.00 11.93 12.71
N THR A 336 5.18 10.83 11.99
CA THR A 336 5.88 10.80 10.69
C THR A 336 5.03 10.20 9.57
N GLY A 337 4.04 9.35 9.88
CA GLY A 337 3.35 8.52 8.91
C GLY A 337 4.13 7.26 8.52
N ASN A 338 5.30 7.01 9.13
CA ASN A 338 6.11 5.85 8.86
C ASN A 338 5.36 4.57 9.25
N VAL A 339 5.25 3.63 8.32
CA VAL A 339 4.75 2.28 8.61
C VAL A 339 5.89 1.51 9.28
N LEU A 340 5.70 1.15 10.55
CA LEU A 340 6.72 0.49 11.37
C LEU A 340 6.61 -1.04 11.29
N ALA A 341 5.40 -1.56 11.07
CA ALA A 341 5.15 -2.98 10.88
C ALA A 341 3.93 -3.18 9.96
N LEU A 342 3.96 -4.23 9.14
CA LEU A 342 2.90 -4.60 8.22
C LEU A 342 2.79 -6.12 8.09
N VAL A 343 1.59 -6.65 8.31
CA VAL A 343 1.25 -8.05 8.02
C VAL A 343 -0.02 -8.06 7.17
N GLY A 344 0.03 -8.66 5.98
CA GLY A 344 -1.07 -8.68 5.01
C GLY A 344 -1.89 -9.98 4.98
N GLY A 345 -1.48 -10.97 5.76
CA GLY A 345 -2.07 -12.30 5.82
C GLY A 345 -1.29 -13.22 6.75
N ARG A 346 -1.81 -14.42 6.98
CA ARG A 346 -1.19 -15.38 7.92
C ARG A 346 0.01 -16.12 7.35
N ASP A 347 0.02 -16.33 6.04
CA ASP A 347 1.07 -17.06 5.35
C ASP A 347 1.27 -16.46 3.96
N TYR A 348 2.41 -15.78 3.81
CA TYR A 348 2.78 -15.12 2.56
C TYR A 348 2.99 -16.10 1.41
N GLN A 349 3.48 -17.31 1.67
CA GLN A 349 3.73 -18.31 0.63
C GLN A 349 2.43 -18.87 0.06
N LYS A 350 1.42 -19.05 0.92
CA LYS A 350 0.07 -19.44 0.49
C LYS A 350 -0.67 -18.29 -0.19
N SER A 351 -0.51 -17.07 0.32
CA SER A 351 -1.23 -15.90 -0.18
C SER A 351 -0.39 -14.61 -0.07
N PRO A 352 0.24 -14.16 -1.16
CA PRO A 352 0.94 -12.87 -1.20
C PRO A 352 -0.01 -11.67 -1.30
N PHE A 353 -1.33 -11.91 -1.38
CA PHE A 353 -2.34 -10.86 -1.37
C PHE A 353 -2.33 -10.12 -0.02
N ASP A 354 -2.05 -8.82 -0.06
CA ASP A 354 -1.95 -7.99 1.15
C ASP A 354 -3.31 -7.38 1.51
N ARG A 355 -3.95 -7.96 2.52
CA ARG A 355 -5.27 -7.52 2.99
C ARG A 355 -5.24 -6.16 3.68
N THR A 356 -4.07 -5.69 4.13
CA THR A 356 -3.94 -4.42 4.83
C THR A 356 -3.93 -3.24 3.88
N THR A 357 -3.30 -3.38 2.71
CA THR A 357 -3.17 -2.29 1.73
C THR A 357 -4.02 -2.46 0.48
N GLN A 358 -4.45 -3.69 0.15
CA GLN A 358 -5.17 -3.98 -1.09
C GLN A 358 -6.64 -4.29 -0.87
N ALA A 359 -6.98 -5.06 0.17
CA ALA A 359 -8.37 -5.44 0.44
C ALA A 359 -9.20 -4.24 0.89
N LYS A 360 -10.45 -4.19 0.43
CA LYS A 360 -11.46 -3.26 0.93
C LYS A 360 -12.45 -4.03 1.80
N ARG A 361 -12.64 -3.59 3.03
CA ARG A 361 -13.44 -4.26 4.07
C ARG A 361 -14.33 -3.25 4.77
N GLN A 362 -15.49 -3.67 5.25
CA GLN A 362 -16.40 -2.76 5.96
C GLN A 362 -15.77 -2.37 7.31
N PRO A 363 -15.48 -1.09 7.57
CA PRO A 363 -14.83 -0.65 8.81
C PRO A 363 -15.75 -0.77 10.03
N ALA A 364 -17.05 -1.02 9.83
CA ALA A 364 -18.04 -1.10 10.89
C ALA A 364 -18.01 0.16 11.80
N SER A 365 -18.23 -0.02 13.10
CA SER A 365 -18.18 1.05 14.10
C SER A 365 -16.83 1.79 14.23
N THR A 366 -15.75 1.34 13.58
CA THR A 366 -14.47 2.10 13.58
C THR A 366 -14.56 3.40 12.76
N ILE A 367 -15.63 3.63 11.99
CA ILE A 367 -15.87 4.91 11.32
C ILE A 367 -16.40 6.00 12.28
N LYS A 368 -17.01 5.62 13.41
CA LYS A 368 -17.70 6.56 14.32
C LYS A 368 -16.82 7.70 14.85
N PRO A 369 -15.53 7.49 15.19
CA PRO A 369 -14.67 8.60 15.58
C PRO A 369 -14.55 9.70 14.53
N LEU A 370 -14.55 9.38 13.24
CA LEU A 370 -14.52 10.39 12.17
C LEU A 370 -15.83 11.20 12.14
N LEU A 371 -16.96 10.53 12.33
CA LEU A 371 -18.27 11.18 12.46
C LEU A 371 -18.31 12.12 13.68
N TYR A 372 -17.85 11.63 14.83
CA TYR A 372 -17.89 12.41 16.08
C TYR A 372 -16.86 13.53 16.13
N TYR A 373 -15.70 13.37 15.48
CA TYR A 373 -14.83 14.52 15.19
C TYR A 373 -15.60 15.62 14.46
N LYS A 374 -16.35 15.25 13.41
CA LYS A 374 -17.14 16.23 12.67
C LYS A 374 -18.25 16.84 13.51
N ALA A 375 -18.86 16.05 14.40
CA ALA A 375 -19.87 16.53 15.33
C ALA A 375 -19.29 17.57 16.30
N ILE A 376 -18.15 17.28 16.95
CA ILE A 376 -17.45 18.21 17.84
C ILE A 376 -17.06 19.48 17.09
N GLN A 377 -16.51 19.35 15.88
CA GLN A 377 -16.19 20.49 15.02
C GLN A 377 -17.44 21.33 14.67
N SER A 378 -18.63 20.72 14.70
CA SER A 378 -19.91 21.37 14.39
C SER A 378 -20.67 21.81 15.65
N GLY A 379 -20.03 21.85 16.82
CA GLY A 379 -20.59 22.38 18.07
C GLY A 379 -21.12 21.34 19.05
N PHE A 380 -20.99 20.04 18.76
CA PHE A 380 -21.27 19.03 19.78
C PHE A 380 -20.21 19.08 20.88
N THR A 381 -20.57 18.58 22.05
CA THR A 381 -19.68 18.43 23.20
C THR A 381 -19.69 16.97 23.65
N PRO A 382 -18.70 16.52 24.45
CA PRO A 382 -18.73 15.19 25.07
C PRO A 382 -20.05 14.86 25.81
N VAL A 383 -20.76 15.88 26.29
CA VAL A 383 -22.03 15.71 27.03
C VAL A 383 -23.27 16.02 26.21
N THR A 384 -23.17 16.19 24.88
CA THR A 384 -24.35 16.34 24.03
C THR A 384 -25.25 15.11 24.19
N LEU A 385 -26.49 15.33 24.64
CA LEU A 385 -27.44 14.26 24.94
C LEU A 385 -28.27 13.90 23.71
N MET A 386 -28.43 12.61 23.46
CA MET A 386 -29.45 12.08 22.55
C MET A 386 -30.07 10.82 23.13
N LYS A 387 -31.37 10.65 22.92
CA LYS A 387 -32.10 9.46 23.35
C LYS A 387 -31.72 8.26 22.49
N SER A 388 -31.27 7.17 23.11
CA SER A 388 -31.03 5.88 22.44
C SER A 388 -32.19 4.93 22.71
N GLU A 389 -32.97 4.64 21.69
CA GLU A 389 -34.13 3.76 21.69
C GLU A 389 -34.31 3.16 20.29
N GLU A 390 -35.10 2.10 20.17
CA GLU A 390 -35.50 1.58 18.87
C GLU A 390 -36.05 2.71 18.00
N THR A 391 -35.44 2.93 16.84
CA THR A 391 -35.74 4.09 15.99
C THR A 391 -35.78 3.63 14.54
N GLU A 392 -36.89 3.92 13.87
CA GLU A 392 -37.01 3.84 12.43
C GLU A 392 -36.71 5.22 11.81
N PHE A 393 -35.74 5.27 10.90
CA PHE A 393 -35.32 6.51 10.25
C PHE A 393 -35.88 6.60 8.84
N GLN A 394 -36.60 7.66 8.51
CA GLN A 394 -36.98 7.94 7.12
C GLN A 394 -35.76 8.41 6.31
N ILE A 395 -35.48 7.71 5.21
CA ILE A 395 -34.29 7.90 4.36
C ILE A 395 -34.59 8.88 3.22
N ASP A 396 -35.84 8.92 2.74
CA ASP A 396 -36.23 9.76 1.63
C ASP A 396 -37.67 10.30 1.75
N ALA A 397 -38.02 11.23 0.85
CA ALA A 397 -39.35 11.83 0.80
C ALA A 397 -40.43 10.86 0.28
N LYS A 398 -40.05 9.66 -0.19
CA LYS A 398 -40.96 8.62 -0.68
C LYS A 398 -41.34 7.62 0.41
N GLY A 399 -40.76 7.75 1.61
CA GLY A 399 -41.10 6.96 2.78
C GLY A 399 -40.25 5.69 2.95
N GLU A 400 -39.11 5.55 2.26
CA GLU A 400 -38.18 4.46 2.56
C GLU A 400 -37.63 4.61 3.99
N THR A 401 -37.60 3.52 4.75
CA THR A 401 -37.15 3.52 6.14
C THR A 401 -35.91 2.66 6.37
N TYR A 402 -35.10 3.08 7.34
CA TYR A 402 -33.92 2.38 7.82
C TYR A 402 -34.03 2.15 9.33
N SER A 403 -34.01 0.90 9.76
CA SER A 403 -34.16 0.54 11.18
C SER A 403 -32.91 -0.19 11.67
N PRO A 404 -31.82 0.53 12.00
CA PRO A 404 -30.62 -0.06 12.58
C PRO A 404 -30.90 -0.52 14.02
N SER A 405 -30.24 -1.59 14.45
CA SER A 405 -30.29 -2.06 15.83
C SER A 405 -28.98 -1.79 16.57
N ASN A 406 -29.08 -1.59 17.88
CA ASN A 406 -27.91 -1.68 18.76
C ASN A 406 -27.46 -3.14 18.92
N TYR A 407 -26.24 -3.33 19.40
CA TYR A 407 -25.70 -4.66 19.69
C TYR A 407 -26.63 -5.43 20.65
N ASN A 408 -26.96 -6.68 20.31
CA ASN A 408 -27.94 -7.54 20.99
C ASN A 408 -29.36 -6.94 21.16
N GLY A 409 -29.69 -5.85 20.46
CA GLY A 409 -30.97 -5.16 20.62
C GLY A 409 -31.12 -4.43 21.96
N TYR A 410 -30.02 -4.15 22.66
CA TYR A 410 -30.06 -3.40 23.92
C TYR A 410 -30.06 -1.89 23.66
N TYR A 411 -31.02 -1.19 24.26
CA TYR A 411 -31.15 0.26 24.16
C TYR A 411 -31.11 0.89 25.55
N ALA A 412 -30.61 2.12 25.63
CA ALA A 412 -30.62 2.86 26.89
C ALA A 412 -32.06 3.20 27.33
N ASN A 413 -32.95 3.43 26.36
CA ASN A 413 -34.30 3.97 26.53
C ASN A 413 -34.33 5.31 27.31
N LYS A 414 -33.19 6.01 27.35
CA LYS A 414 -32.97 7.31 27.98
C LYS A 414 -31.96 8.12 27.17
N PRO A 415 -31.86 9.45 27.38
CA PRO A 415 -30.74 10.24 26.86
C PRO A 415 -29.40 9.68 27.36
N ILE A 416 -28.41 9.60 26.46
CA ILE A 416 -27.02 9.27 26.77
C ILE A 416 -26.11 10.36 26.21
N THR A 417 -24.95 10.56 26.83
CA THR A 417 -23.94 11.53 26.38
C THR A 417 -23.19 11.02 25.14
N LEU A 418 -22.63 11.93 24.33
CA LEU A 418 -21.75 11.56 23.20
C LEU A 418 -20.56 10.70 23.67
N LEU A 419 -19.99 11.05 24.83
CA LEU A 419 -18.91 10.32 25.47
C LEU A 419 -19.29 8.86 25.75
N GLN A 420 -20.43 8.64 26.42
CA GLN A 420 -20.94 7.29 26.66
C GLN A 420 -21.28 6.57 25.34
N ALA A 421 -21.92 7.25 24.39
CA ALA A 421 -22.29 6.66 23.11
C ALA A 421 -21.06 6.18 22.31
N LEU A 422 -19.92 6.88 22.38
CA LEU A 422 -18.68 6.43 21.77
C LEU A 422 -18.05 5.24 22.52
N ALA A 423 -18.02 5.28 23.85
CA ALA A 423 -17.45 4.21 24.69
C ALA A 423 -18.21 2.87 24.54
N LEU A 424 -19.55 2.95 24.52
CA LEU A 424 -20.49 1.84 24.36
C LEU A 424 -20.72 1.48 22.88
N SER A 425 -20.29 2.34 21.96
CA SER A 425 -20.47 2.18 20.51
C SER A 425 -21.93 2.11 20.06
N ASP A 426 -22.79 2.96 20.62
CA ASP A 426 -24.22 3.02 20.31
C ASP A 426 -24.48 3.36 18.82
N ASN A 427 -25.32 2.56 18.15
CA ASN A 427 -25.62 2.70 16.72
C ASN A 427 -26.68 3.77 16.47
N ILE A 428 -27.69 3.87 17.34
CA ILE A 428 -28.79 4.83 17.21
C ILE A 428 -28.26 6.26 17.33
N TYR A 429 -27.40 6.52 18.31
CA TYR A 429 -26.74 7.81 18.50
C TYR A 429 -25.91 8.19 17.27
N ALA A 430 -25.15 7.23 16.71
CA ALA A 430 -24.32 7.47 15.52
C ALA A 430 -25.19 7.85 14.31
N VAL A 431 -26.28 7.11 14.05
CA VAL A 431 -27.18 7.40 12.92
C VAL A 431 -27.92 8.72 13.13
N LYS A 432 -28.41 9.01 14.34
CA LYS A 432 -29.01 10.32 14.69
C LYS A 432 -28.04 11.47 14.43
N THR A 433 -26.79 11.32 14.87
CA THR A 433 -25.73 12.33 14.66
C THR A 433 -25.45 12.54 13.17
N HIS A 434 -25.34 11.46 12.40
CA HIS A 434 -25.05 11.52 10.97
C HIS A 434 -26.17 12.17 10.16
N LEU A 435 -27.42 11.85 10.47
CA LEU A 435 -28.59 12.48 9.86
C LEU A 435 -28.69 13.96 10.26
N PHE A 436 -28.47 14.28 11.54
CA PHE A 436 -28.48 15.66 12.05
C PHE A 436 -27.45 16.55 11.34
N LEU A 437 -26.22 16.06 11.15
CA LEU A 437 -25.16 16.80 10.44
C LEU A 437 -25.38 16.87 8.93
N GLY A 438 -26.21 15.97 8.38
CA GLY A 438 -26.34 15.70 6.95
C GLY A 438 -25.29 14.70 6.46
N THR A 439 -25.76 13.67 5.74
CA THR A 439 -24.96 12.47 5.40
C THR A 439 -23.69 12.77 4.59
N ASN A 440 -23.69 13.85 3.80
CA ASN A 440 -22.53 14.30 3.03
C ASN A 440 -21.33 14.74 3.90
N LYS A 441 -21.54 15.14 5.16
CA LYS A 441 -20.46 15.62 6.02
C LYS A 441 -19.48 14.52 6.36
N LEU A 442 -19.95 13.29 6.63
CA LEU A 442 -19.06 12.16 6.92
C LEU A 442 -18.23 11.76 5.70
N VAL A 443 -18.81 11.78 4.49
CA VAL A 443 -18.09 11.51 3.25
C VAL A 443 -16.93 12.50 3.04
N LYS A 444 -17.18 13.79 3.26
CA LYS A 444 -16.13 14.83 3.18
C LYS A 444 -15.07 14.65 4.26
N THR A 445 -15.51 14.39 5.49
CA THR A 445 -14.62 14.18 6.63
C THR A 445 -13.72 12.97 6.39
N ALA A 446 -14.25 11.84 5.93
CA ALA A 446 -13.43 10.66 5.62
C ALA A 446 -12.31 10.97 4.59
N LYS A 447 -12.58 11.80 3.59
CA LYS A 447 -11.56 12.28 2.63
C LYS A 447 -10.50 13.16 3.30
N GLU A 448 -10.88 14.03 4.24
CA GLU A 448 -9.94 14.85 5.03
C GLU A 448 -8.99 13.97 5.87
N PHE A 449 -9.47 12.81 6.33
CA PHE A 449 -8.70 11.79 7.05
C PHE A 449 -7.90 10.84 6.12
N GLY A 450 -7.92 11.04 4.81
CA GLY A 450 -7.14 10.26 3.85
C GLY A 450 -7.81 8.97 3.35
N ILE A 451 -9.11 8.76 3.61
CA ILE A 451 -9.86 7.65 2.99
C ILE A 451 -10.06 7.93 1.49
N THR A 452 -9.54 7.04 0.64
CA THR A 452 -9.60 7.20 -0.82
C THR A 452 -10.75 6.43 -1.46
N ALA A 453 -11.39 5.53 -0.71
CA ALA A 453 -12.56 4.79 -1.16
C ALA A 453 -13.73 5.74 -1.54
N HIS A 454 -14.50 5.33 -2.54
CA HIS A 454 -15.75 6.02 -2.87
C HIS A 454 -16.79 5.66 -1.80
N LEU A 455 -17.21 6.65 -1.01
CA LEU A 455 -18.23 6.49 0.02
C LEU A 455 -19.52 7.19 -0.41
N GLN A 456 -20.64 6.48 -0.30
CA GLN A 456 -21.96 7.03 -0.58
C GLN A 456 -22.55 7.74 0.64
N ALA A 457 -23.30 8.82 0.41
CA ALA A 457 -23.91 9.63 1.46
C ALA A 457 -25.21 9.01 2.00
N LEU A 458 -25.12 7.79 2.50
CA LEU A 458 -26.25 7.00 3.04
C LEU A 458 -26.32 7.10 4.58
N PRO A 459 -27.50 6.94 5.21
CA PRO A 459 -27.61 6.89 6.67
C PRO A 459 -26.77 5.78 7.31
N SER A 460 -26.68 4.63 6.64
CA SER A 460 -25.91 3.46 7.07
C SER A 460 -24.40 3.68 7.11
N LEU A 461 -23.88 4.72 6.42
CA LEU A 461 -22.46 5.06 6.46
C LEU A 461 -21.97 5.35 7.88
N ALA A 462 -22.84 5.85 8.77
CA ALA A 462 -22.54 6.06 10.19
C ALA A 462 -22.08 4.77 10.92
N LEU A 463 -22.44 3.61 10.36
CA LEU A 463 -22.10 2.28 10.87
C LEU A 463 -21.02 1.59 10.04
N GLY A 464 -20.43 2.27 9.04
CA GLY A 464 -19.28 1.78 8.28
C GLY A 464 -19.63 0.71 7.26
N THR A 465 -20.74 0.85 6.55
CA THR A 465 -21.20 -0.11 5.53
C THR A 465 -20.42 -0.04 4.20
N GLU A 466 -19.72 1.05 3.93
CA GLU A 466 -18.91 1.23 2.72
C GLU A 466 -17.48 0.70 2.94
N PRO A 467 -16.98 -0.22 2.08
CA PRO A 467 -15.65 -0.80 2.26
C PRO A 467 -14.48 0.18 2.09
N VAL A 468 -13.51 0.11 3.00
CA VAL A 468 -12.27 0.90 2.99
C VAL A 468 -11.05 -0.01 3.16
N ARG A 469 -9.84 0.52 2.91
CA ARG A 469 -8.60 -0.24 3.17
C ARG A 469 -8.20 -0.15 4.63
N PRO A 470 -7.78 -1.26 5.28
CA PRO A 470 -7.34 -1.22 6.68
C PRO A 470 -6.27 -0.17 6.98
N ILE A 471 -5.23 -0.06 6.14
CA ILE A 471 -4.16 0.92 6.35
C ILE A 471 -4.65 2.39 6.33
N GLU A 472 -5.69 2.70 5.54
CA GLU A 472 -6.27 4.05 5.49
C GLU A 472 -6.99 4.38 6.81
N MET A 473 -7.67 3.39 7.41
CA MET A 473 -8.29 3.55 8.72
C MET A 473 -7.25 3.71 9.84
N VAL A 474 -6.16 2.94 9.82
CA VAL A 474 -5.08 3.11 10.82
C VAL A 474 -4.43 4.48 10.69
N ASN A 475 -4.21 4.97 9.47
CA ASN A 475 -3.70 6.32 9.24
C ASN A 475 -4.65 7.42 9.72
N ALA A 476 -5.96 7.25 9.52
CA ALA A 476 -6.95 8.19 10.04
C ALA A 476 -6.88 8.33 11.58
N TYR A 477 -6.62 7.21 12.28
CA TYR A 477 -6.44 7.21 13.74
C TYR A 477 -5.09 7.82 14.13
N ALA A 478 -4.04 7.57 13.36
CA ALA A 478 -2.75 8.22 13.53
C ALA A 478 -2.85 9.76 13.39
N MET A 479 -3.71 10.26 12.49
CA MET A 479 -4.02 11.70 12.39
C MET A 479 -4.75 12.25 13.63
N LEU A 480 -5.58 11.46 14.32
CA LEU A 480 -6.12 11.88 15.63
C LEU A 480 -5.02 11.94 16.68
N ALA A 481 -4.17 10.92 16.72
CA ALA A 481 -3.07 10.81 17.69
C ALA A 481 -2.05 11.96 17.59
N ASN A 482 -1.85 12.51 16.38
CA ASN A 482 -0.89 13.59 16.13
C ASN A 482 -1.48 15.01 16.18
N GLY A 483 -2.73 15.14 16.64
CA GLY A 483 -3.43 16.42 16.76
C GLY A 483 -4.00 16.96 15.45
N GLY A 484 -4.18 16.13 14.42
CA GLY A 484 -4.87 16.52 13.19
C GLY A 484 -3.96 16.94 12.03
N LYS A 485 -2.67 16.64 12.12
CA LYS A 485 -1.70 16.91 11.06
C LYS A 485 -1.77 15.82 10.00
N LYS A 486 -1.74 16.24 8.75
CA LYS A 486 -1.72 15.35 7.60
C LYS A 486 -0.46 14.51 7.63
N ILE A 487 -0.65 13.20 7.57
CA ILE A 487 0.37 12.18 7.35
C ILE A 487 -0.18 11.16 6.36
N GLU A 488 0.72 10.51 5.63
CA GLU A 488 0.40 9.44 4.69
C GLU A 488 1.25 8.22 5.05
N PRO A 489 0.71 6.99 4.96
CA PRO A 489 1.49 5.78 5.22
C PRO A 489 2.69 5.72 4.28
N THR A 490 3.88 5.72 4.87
CA THR A 490 5.16 5.75 4.14
C THR A 490 6.00 4.53 4.51
N PHE A 491 6.49 3.81 3.50
CA PHE A 491 7.36 2.64 3.64
C PHE A 491 8.84 2.98 3.40
N ILE A 492 9.12 4.08 2.69
CA ILE A 492 10.46 4.51 2.29
C ILE A 492 10.79 5.88 2.89
N SER A 493 11.87 5.95 3.67
CA SER A 493 12.37 7.22 4.21
C SER A 493 13.33 7.92 3.26
N ARG A 494 14.27 7.17 2.66
CA ARG A 494 15.32 7.72 1.80
C ARG A 494 15.82 6.67 0.80
N VAL A 495 16.24 7.12 -0.37
CA VAL A 495 16.88 6.30 -1.41
C VAL A 495 18.11 7.02 -1.94
N THR A 496 19.23 6.31 -2.04
CA THR A 496 20.41 6.79 -2.75
C THR A 496 20.80 5.85 -3.86
N ASP A 497 21.53 6.36 -4.86
CA ASP A 497 22.26 5.52 -5.80
C ASP A 497 23.47 4.83 -5.12
N ALA A 498 24.24 4.08 -5.91
CA ALA A 498 25.45 3.40 -5.47
C ALA A 498 26.60 4.36 -5.10
N ALA A 499 26.60 5.59 -5.62
CA ALA A 499 27.59 6.62 -5.32
C ALA A 499 27.21 7.47 -4.09
N GLY A 500 25.99 7.30 -3.55
CA GLY A 500 25.48 8.01 -2.39
C GLY A 500 24.66 9.25 -2.71
N HIS A 501 24.37 9.54 -3.99
CA HIS A 501 23.49 10.65 -4.36
C HIS A 501 22.05 10.33 -3.97
N VAL A 502 21.37 11.28 -3.32
CA VAL A 502 19.98 11.12 -2.89
C VAL A 502 19.06 11.21 -4.10
N LEU A 503 18.34 10.12 -4.37
CA LEU A 503 17.31 10.04 -5.42
C LEU A 503 15.92 10.40 -4.88
N TYR A 504 15.68 10.07 -3.60
CA TYR A 504 14.43 10.35 -2.92
C TYR A 504 14.67 10.51 -1.42
N GLU A 505 13.98 11.47 -0.80
CA GLU A 505 13.91 11.63 0.64
C GLU A 505 12.51 12.11 1.00
N ASN A 506 11.87 11.48 1.99
CA ASN A 506 10.54 11.86 2.43
C ASN A 506 10.62 13.24 3.10
N PRO A 507 9.92 14.28 2.59
CA PRO A 507 10.07 15.65 3.08
C PRO A 507 9.46 15.90 4.47
N ASN A 508 8.90 14.88 5.15
CA ASN A 508 8.29 14.97 6.49
C ASN A 508 7.42 16.23 6.69
N GLN A 509 6.48 16.45 5.77
CA GLN A 509 5.62 17.64 5.81
C GLN A 509 4.37 17.39 6.67
N HIS A 510 4.25 18.13 7.76
CA HIS A 510 3.11 18.06 8.68
C HIS A 510 2.21 19.28 8.52
N LYS A 511 1.30 19.24 7.55
CA LYS A 511 0.29 20.29 7.36
C LYS A 511 -0.87 20.04 8.32
N GLN A 512 -1.24 21.03 9.14
CA GLN A 512 -2.49 20.96 9.92
C GLN A 512 -3.68 20.94 8.96
N VAL A 513 -4.49 19.88 9.01
CA VAL A 513 -5.66 19.72 8.12
C VAL A 513 -6.96 19.52 8.88
N LEU A 514 -6.90 18.94 10.09
CA LEU A 514 -8.04 18.83 10.98
C LEU A 514 -8.02 19.97 12.01
N ASP A 515 -9.16 20.28 12.61
CA ASP A 515 -9.22 21.17 13.76
C ASP A 515 -8.54 20.48 14.96
N GLU A 516 -7.46 21.09 15.47
CA GLU A 516 -6.62 20.51 16.52
C GLU A 516 -7.41 20.25 17.82
N LYS A 517 -8.36 21.13 18.16
CA LYS A 517 -9.15 21.02 19.41
C LYS A 517 -10.18 19.91 19.27
N ALA A 518 -10.91 19.85 18.17
CA ALA A 518 -11.87 18.79 17.90
C ALA A 518 -11.17 17.43 17.79
N ALA A 519 -10.02 17.35 17.12
CA ALA A 519 -9.23 16.13 17.04
C ALA A 519 -8.79 15.65 18.43
N PHE A 520 -8.30 16.56 19.27
CA PHE A 520 -7.92 16.23 20.65
C PHE A 520 -9.11 15.77 21.51
N VAL A 521 -10.23 16.51 21.48
CA VAL A 521 -11.43 16.14 22.25
C VAL A 521 -11.93 14.76 21.81
N THR A 522 -12.02 14.50 20.50
CA THR A 522 -12.37 13.17 19.98
C THR A 522 -11.39 12.09 20.43
N ALA A 523 -10.08 12.31 20.29
CA ALA A 523 -9.06 11.36 20.74
C ALA A 523 -9.17 11.07 22.25
N SER A 524 -9.47 12.08 23.06
CA SER A 524 -9.66 11.91 24.50
C SER A 524 -10.92 11.09 24.82
N MET A 525 -12.05 11.33 24.13
CA MET A 525 -13.26 10.52 24.34
C MET A 525 -13.04 9.04 23.95
N MET A 526 -12.13 8.76 23.02
CA MET A 526 -11.80 7.40 22.59
C MET A 526 -11.03 6.58 23.65
N THR A 527 -10.49 7.20 24.71
CA THR A 527 -9.97 6.43 25.85
C THR A 527 -11.10 5.76 26.62
N GLY A 528 -12.31 6.33 26.54
CA GLY A 528 -13.49 5.86 27.25
C GLY A 528 -13.93 4.44 26.88
N MET A 529 -13.51 3.89 25.73
CA MET A 529 -13.86 2.49 25.40
C MET A 529 -13.24 1.47 26.37
N PHE A 530 -12.20 1.85 27.12
CA PHE A 530 -11.53 1.00 28.11
C PHE A 530 -11.94 1.32 29.54
N ASP A 531 -12.66 2.43 29.76
CA ASP A 531 -13.01 2.93 31.08
C ASP A 531 -14.36 2.36 31.55
N THR A 532 -14.31 1.52 32.58
CA THR A 532 -15.52 0.90 33.14
C THR A 532 -16.45 1.89 33.85
N ASP A 533 -15.98 3.10 34.18
CA ASP A 533 -16.84 4.15 34.75
C ASP A 533 -17.84 4.70 33.73
N LEU A 534 -17.60 4.43 32.43
CA LEU A 534 -18.53 4.75 31.35
C LEU A 534 -19.46 3.58 30.98
N ASN A 535 -19.48 2.50 31.77
CA ASN A 535 -20.53 1.49 31.65
C ASN A 535 -21.91 2.15 31.83
N GLY A 536 -22.90 1.64 31.10
CA GLY A 536 -24.28 2.12 31.19
C GLY A 536 -25.25 0.96 31.02
N TYR A 537 -26.18 1.09 30.08
CA TYR A 537 -27.09 0.01 29.69
C TYR A 537 -26.37 -1.20 29.05
N THR A 538 -25.11 -1.03 28.66
CA THR A 538 -24.18 -2.09 28.25
C THR A 538 -22.77 -1.77 28.75
N SER A 539 -21.83 -2.69 28.58
CA SER A 539 -20.42 -2.48 28.93
C SER A 539 -19.65 -1.77 27.83
N VAL A 540 -18.59 -1.05 28.22
CA VAL A 540 -17.66 -0.44 27.27
C VAL A 540 -16.99 -1.49 26.37
N THR A 541 -16.77 -1.13 25.10
CA THR A 541 -16.40 -2.09 24.06
C THR A 541 -15.00 -2.70 24.21
N GLY A 542 -14.10 -2.06 24.96
CA GLY A 542 -12.75 -2.52 25.25
C GLY A 542 -12.61 -3.36 26.53
N ARG A 543 -13.70 -3.58 27.29
CA ARG A 543 -13.67 -4.25 28.60
C ARG A 543 -12.90 -5.58 28.60
N THR A 544 -12.99 -6.37 27.53
CA THR A 544 -12.38 -7.71 27.44
C THR A 544 -10.85 -7.69 27.36
N ILE A 545 -10.25 -6.54 27.03
CA ILE A 545 -8.80 -6.38 26.95
C ILE A 545 -8.28 -5.34 27.94
N ALA A 546 -9.15 -4.67 28.71
CA ALA A 546 -8.76 -3.58 29.61
C ALA A 546 -7.73 -4.03 30.66
N ASN A 547 -7.82 -5.26 31.15
CA ASN A 547 -6.87 -5.85 32.11
C ASN A 547 -5.50 -6.17 31.51
N ARG A 548 -5.35 -6.11 30.18
CA ARG A 548 -4.07 -6.32 29.49
C ARG A 548 -3.29 -5.02 29.32
N LEU A 549 -3.95 -3.87 29.41
CA LEU A 549 -3.36 -2.57 29.09
C LEU A 549 -2.69 -1.96 30.32
N THR A 550 -1.40 -1.65 30.23
CA THR A 550 -0.65 -0.99 31.32
C THR A 550 -0.47 0.50 31.11
N ARG A 551 -1.02 1.04 30.01
CA ARG A 551 -0.84 2.42 29.56
C ARG A 551 -2.15 3.01 29.10
N THR A 552 -2.18 4.34 29.03
CA THR A 552 -3.33 5.06 28.47
C THR A 552 -3.35 4.92 26.94
N TYR A 553 -4.43 4.36 26.41
CA TYR A 553 -4.70 4.27 24.97
C TYR A 553 -6.05 4.87 24.62
N ALA A 554 -6.15 5.37 23.39
CA ALA A 554 -7.40 5.70 22.74
C ALA A 554 -7.68 4.65 21.65
N GLY A 555 -8.93 4.27 21.44
CA GLY A 555 -9.23 3.30 20.39
C GLY A 555 -10.69 3.22 20.00
N LYS A 556 -10.96 2.27 19.10
CA LYS A 556 -12.30 1.83 18.74
C LYS A 556 -12.28 0.41 18.19
N SER A 557 -13.24 -0.40 18.64
CA SER A 557 -13.55 -1.67 17.98
C SER A 557 -14.67 -1.54 16.95
N GLY A 558 -14.67 -2.43 15.96
CA GLY A 558 -15.73 -2.57 14.97
C GLY A 558 -16.01 -4.03 14.69
N THR A 559 -17.27 -4.37 14.44
CA THR A 559 -17.67 -5.75 14.14
C THR A 559 -18.84 -5.71 13.17
N THR A 560 -18.75 -6.48 12.09
CA THR A 560 -19.87 -6.88 11.23
C THR A 560 -20.07 -8.38 11.37
N SER A 561 -20.97 -8.98 10.58
CA SER A 561 -21.04 -10.43 10.49
C SER A 561 -19.79 -11.06 9.87
N ALA A 562 -19.03 -10.34 9.03
CA ALA A 562 -17.89 -10.86 8.27
C ALA A 562 -16.52 -10.28 8.68
N ASP A 563 -16.50 -9.17 9.41
CA ASP A 563 -15.28 -8.42 9.73
C ASP A 563 -15.21 -8.11 11.24
N SER A 564 -14.02 -8.31 11.84
CA SER A 564 -13.71 -7.83 13.19
C SER A 564 -12.51 -6.89 13.15
N TRP A 565 -12.60 -5.81 13.92
CA TRP A 565 -11.63 -4.71 13.92
C TRP A 565 -11.27 -4.27 15.34
N MET A 566 -10.00 -3.94 15.52
CA MET A 566 -9.53 -3.10 16.61
C MET A 566 -8.52 -2.11 16.05
N ILE A 567 -8.76 -0.81 16.28
CA ILE A 567 -7.80 0.24 15.93
C ILE A 567 -7.64 1.13 17.15
N GLY A 568 -6.40 1.45 17.49
CA GLY A 568 -6.11 2.31 18.62
C GLY A 568 -4.70 2.83 18.60
N PHE A 569 -4.43 3.77 19.49
CA PHE A 569 -3.20 4.53 19.50
C PHE A 569 -2.86 5.08 20.88
N ASN A 570 -1.59 5.44 21.02
CA ASN A 570 -1.12 6.46 21.93
C ASN A 570 -0.38 7.55 21.10
N PRO A 571 0.16 8.62 21.72
CA PRO A 571 0.86 9.67 20.97
C PRO A 571 2.10 9.22 20.18
N LYS A 572 2.65 8.02 20.45
CA LYS A 572 3.87 7.49 19.79
C LYS A 572 3.57 6.43 18.72
N LEU A 573 2.43 5.75 18.81
CA LEU A 573 2.13 4.57 17.99
C LEU A 573 0.63 4.46 17.75
N ALA A 574 0.23 4.29 16.49
CA ALA A 574 -1.10 3.87 16.10
C ALA A 574 -1.02 2.49 15.45
N ALA A 575 -1.89 1.56 15.86
CA ALA A 575 -1.95 0.23 15.27
C ALA A 575 -3.40 -0.16 15.03
N GLY A 576 -3.60 -0.99 14.01
CA GLY A 576 -4.91 -1.58 13.75
C GLY A 576 -4.82 -2.99 13.22
N VAL A 577 -5.79 -3.79 13.63
CA VAL A 577 -5.98 -5.18 13.25
C VAL A 577 -7.36 -5.31 12.62
N TRP A 578 -7.42 -5.94 11.47
CA TRP A 578 -8.63 -6.49 10.87
C TRP A 578 -8.49 -8.02 10.84
N THR A 579 -9.57 -8.73 11.20
CA THR A 579 -9.70 -10.17 10.96
C THR A 579 -11.00 -10.49 10.21
N GLY A 580 -10.95 -11.48 9.32
CA GLY A 580 -12.11 -11.93 8.56
C GLY A 580 -11.75 -12.94 7.47
N TYR A 581 -12.76 -13.47 6.78
CA TYR A 581 -12.57 -14.47 5.72
C TYR A 581 -12.44 -13.80 4.34
N ASP A 582 -11.63 -14.38 3.44
CA ASP A 582 -11.52 -13.90 2.05
C ASP A 582 -12.77 -14.19 1.23
N LYS A 583 -13.41 -15.33 1.50
CA LYS A 583 -14.73 -15.65 0.98
C LYS A 583 -15.75 -14.94 1.85
N ASN A 584 -16.87 -14.54 1.24
CA ASN A 584 -17.94 -13.82 1.93
C ASN A 584 -18.65 -14.77 2.92
N SER A 585 -18.05 -14.93 4.09
CA SER A 585 -18.45 -15.85 5.15
C SER A 585 -18.56 -15.10 6.47
N THR A 586 -19.47 -15.54 7.33
CA THR A 586 -19.66 -14.95 8.64
C THR A 586 -18.61 -15.47 9.63
N ILE A 587 -18.21 -14.60 10.56
CA ILE A 587 -17.44 -14.97 11.73
C ILE A 587 -18.46 -15.40 12.79
N ASP A 588 -18.65 -16.71 12.96
CA ASP A 588 -19.62 -17.23 13.92
C ASP A 588 -18.98 -17.52 15.28
N SER A 589 -17.69 -17.89 15.27
CA SER A 589 -16.92 -18.19 16.48
C SER A 589 -16.70 -16.95 17.35
N VAL A 590 -16.98 -17.09 18.65
CA VAL A 590 -16.71 -16.07 19.67
C VAL A 590 -15.20 -15.81 19.80
N GLU A 591 -14.39 -16.86 19.70
CA GLU A 591 -12.93 -16.79 19.74
C GLU A 591 -12.41 -15.92 18.59
N GLU A 592 -12.86 -16.18 17.36
CA GLU A 592 -12.41 -15.46 16.17
C GLU A 592 -12.79 -13.98 16.17
N LYS A 593 -13.97 -13.64 16.75
CA LYS A 593 -14.38 -12.25 16.95
C LYS A 593 -13.43 -11.50 17.89
N SER A 594 -12.77 -12.20 18.81
CA SER A 594 -11.87 -11.61 19.81
C SER A 594 -10.47 -11.33 19.28
N TYR A 595 -10.00 -12.06 18.25
CA TYR A 595 -8.62 -12.00 17.76
C TYR A 595 -8.12 -10.58 17.50
N ALA A 596 -8.91 -9.73 16.81
CA ALA A 596 -8.48 -8.38 16.50
C ALA A 596 -8.14 -7.55 17.75
N LYS A 597 -8.93 -7.67 18.82
CA LYS A 597 -8.70 -6.96 20.09
C LYS A 597 -7.48 -7.51 20.83
N THR A 598 -7.38 -8.83 20.91
CA THR A 598 -6.28 -9.55 21.58
C THR A 598 -4.94 -9.23 20.92
N ILE A 599 -4.85 -9.37 19.59
CA ILE A 599 -3.65 -9.05 18.81
C ILE A 599 -3.24 -7.60 19.01
N TRP A 600 -4.20 -6.66 18.95
CA TRP A 600 -3.90 -5.25 19.12
C TRP A 600 -3.37 -4.95 20.53
N ALA A 601 -4.00 -5.48 21.57
CA ALA A 601 -3.60 -5.22 22.95
C ALA A 601 -2.17 -5.73 23.23
N ASP A 602 -1.90 -6.99 22.88
CA ASP A 602 -0.61 -7.62 23.14
C ASP A 602 0.51 -6.95 22.32
N PHE A 603 0.24 -6.65 21.04
CA PHE A 603 1.18 -5.90 20.21
C PHE A 603 1.50 -4.53 20.81
N MET A 604 0.50 -3.75 21.23
CA MET A 604 0.74 -2.40 21.75
C MET A 604 1.57 -2.43 23.03
N GLU A 605 1.29 -3.36 23.93
CA GLU A 605 2.04 -3.53 25.18
C GLU A 605 3.50 -3.93 24.93
N ASP A 606 3.74 -4.93 24.08
CA ASP A 606 5.09 -5.39 23.78
C ASP A 606 5.88 -4.41 22.91
N ALA A 607 5.22 -3.76 21.93
CA ALA A 607 5.85 -2.75 21.09
C ALA A 607 6.29 -1.54 21.90
N LEU A 608 5.56 -1.17 22.95
CA LEU A 608 5.88 -0.03 23.82
C LEU A 608 6.59 -0.44 25.11
N LYS A 609 6.93 -1.72 25.30
CA LYS A 609 7.63 -2.18 26.51
C LYS A 609 8.95 -1.42 26.72
N GLY A 610 9.13 -0.85 27.92
CA GLY A 610 10.29 -0.04 28.28
C GLY A 610 10.25 1.42 27.81
N GLU A 611 9.27 1.81 26.98
CA GLU A 611 9.09 3.21 26.60
C GLU A 611 8.46 4.04 27.73
N PRO A 612 8.86 5.30 27.95
CA PRO A 612 8.16 6.20 28.85
C PRO A 612 6.71 6.42 28.41
N GLU A 613 5.77 6.35 29.36
CA GLU A 613 4.38 6.70 29.09
C GLU A 613 4.28 8.15 28.63
N THR A 614 3.49 8.37 27.57
CA THR A 614 3.29 9.70 26.99
C THR A 614 1.81 10.04 27.08
N ALA A 615 1.47 10.99 27.93
CA ALA A 615 0.11 11.48 28.07
C ALA A 615 -0.34 12.27 26.83
N PHE A 616 -1.64 12.20 26.53
CA PHE A 616 -2.29 13.11 25.59
C PHE A 616 -2.23 14.54 26.13
N LYS A 617 -1.55 15.44 25.42
CA LYS A 617 -1.38 16.84 25.85
C LYS A 617 -2.49 17.71 25.25
N PRO A 618 -3.35 18.37 26.06
CA PRO A 618 -4.39 19.24 25.54
C PRO A 618 -3.77 20.45 24.83
N PRO A 619 -4.24 20.81 23.61
CA PRO A 619 -3.81 22.01 22.93
C PRO A 619 -4.39 23.26 23.60
N LYS A 620 -3.89 24.44 23.21
CA LYS A 620 -4.44 25.71 23.71
C LYS A 620 -5.92 25.84 23.34
N GLY A 621 -6.74 26.24 24.32
CA GLY A 621 -8.18 26.41 24.13
C GLY A 621 -8.99 25.11 24.29
N VAL A 622 -8.41 24.11 24.94
CA VAL A 622 -9.11 22.94 25.50
C VAL A 622 -9.00 22.99 27.02
N THR A 623 -10.07 22.63 27.74
CA THR A 623 -10.06 22.50 29.21
C THR A 623 -10.62 21.15 29.65
N GLY A 624 -10.17 20.66 30.79
CA GLY A 624 -10.71 19.44 31.40
C GLY A 624 -11.69 19.75 32.52
N VAL A 625 -12.76 18.97 32.61
CA VAL A 625 -13.83 19.11 33.61
C VAL A 625 -14.25 17.74 34.09
N TYR A 626 -14.50 17.60 35.40
CA TYR A 626 -15.17 16.41 35.95
C TYR A 626 -16.65 16.51 35.67
N ILE A 627 -17.25 15.46 35.10
CA ILE A 627 -18.67 15.39 34.77
C ILE A 627 -19.30 14.12 35.34
N ASP A 628 -20.62 14.18 35.52
CA ASP A 628 -21.44 12.99 35.68
C ASP A 628 -21.79 12.46 34.27
N PRO A 629 -21.33 11.25 33.89
CA PRO A 629 -21.52 10.72 32.55
C PRO A 629 -22.98 10.40 32.22
N GLU A 630 -23.85 10.22 33.22
CA GLU A 630 -25.28 9.96 32.99
C GLU A 630 -26.06 11.24 32.71
N THR A 631 -25.83 12.30 33.48
CA THR A 631 -26.57 13.56 33.37
C THR A 631 -25.91 14.57 32.43
N GLY A 632 -24.60 14.45 32.21
CA GLY A 632 -23.78 15.40 31.47
C GLY A 632 -23.45 16.68 32.24
N TYR A 633 -23.78 16.76 33.53
CA TYR A 633 -23.52 17.94 34.36
C TYR A 633 -22.07 17.93 34.87
N SER A 634 -21.54 19.11 35.15
CA SER A 634 -20.25 19.26 35.83
C SER A 634 -20.35 18.72 37.27
N SER A 635 -19.38 17.94 37.72
CA SER A 635 -19.38 17.33 39.07
C SER A 635 -18.89 18.31 40.12
N GLY A 636 -19.80 18.80 40.96
CA GLY A 636 -19.48 19.57 42.16
C GLY A 636 -19.06 18.68 43.35
N PRO A 637 -18.75 19.29 44.52
CA PRO A 637 -18.19 18.57 45.67
C PRO A 637 -18.98 17.35 46.15
N GLY A 638 -20.32 17.40 46.08
CA GLY A 638 -21.21 16.32 46.53
C GLY A 638 -21.68 15.35 45.43
N CYS A 639 -21.26 15.54 44.18
CA CYS A 639 -21.64 14.60 43.11
C CYS A 639 -20.90 13.27 43.27
N ALA A 640 -21.64 12.15 43.28
CA ALA A 640 -21.06 10.82 43.42
C ALA A 640 -20.29 10.38 42.17
N ALA A 641 -20.80 10.70 40.98
CA ALA A 641 -20.15 10.40 39.71
C ALA A 641 -19.14 11.50 39.33
N LYS A 642 -17.90 11.10 39.03
CA LYS A 642 -16.80 12.00 38.65
C LYS A 642 -15.96 11.37 37.54
N HIS A 643 -16.32 11.63 36.29
CA HIS A 643 -15.52 11.24 35.13
C HIS A 643 -14.82 12.46 34.54
N TYR A 644 -13.51 12.39 34.32
CA TYR A 644 -12.74 13.52 33.80
C TYR A 644 -12.71 13.50 32.27
N THR A 645 -13.19 14.57 31.62
CA THR A 645 -13.19 14.68 30.15
C THR A 645 -12.84 16.09 29.69
N TYR A 646 -12.57 16.26 28.40
CA TYR A 646 -12.07 17.50 27.81
C TYR A 646 -13.09 18.17 26.89
N PHE A 647 -13.15 19.50 26.97
CA PHE A 647 -14.03 20.36 26.20
C PHE A 647 -13.24 21.41 25.43
N VAL A 648 -13.78 21.84 24.30
CA VAL A 648 -13.34 23.11 23.70
C VAL A 648 -13.68 24.22 24.70
N LYS A 649 -12.72 25.10 25.00
CA LYS A 649 -12.92 26.15 26.00
C LYS A 649 -14.14 27.00 25.66
N GLY A 650 -15.05 27.17 26.62
CA GLY A 650 -16.33 27.87 26.46
C GLY A 650 -17.51 26.96 26.08
N THR A 651 -17.30 25.65 25.94
CA THR A 651 -18.37 24.66 25.69
C THR A 651 -18.56 23.67 26.85
N GLU A 652 -18.02 23.99 28.03
CA GLU A 652 -18.15 23.20 29.25
C GLU A 652 -19.63 23.16 29.73
N PRO A 653 -20.05 22.12 30.47
CA PRO A 653 -21.42 22.05 30.97
C PRO A 653 -21.72 23.17 31.98
N ALA A 654 -22.77 23.95 31.71
CA ALA A 654 -23.22 25.03 32.58
C ALA A 654 -23.89 24.53 33.88
N ASN A 655 -24.56 23.38 33.82
CA ASN A 655 -25.22 22.79 34.97
C ASN A 655 -24.22 22.03 35.84
N VAL A 656 -24.37 22.13 37.16
CA VAL A 656 -23.49 21.49 38.15
C VAL A 656 -24.31 20.52 39.00
N CYS A 657 -23.85 19.29 39.12
CA CYS A 657 -24.35 18.29 40.05
C CYS A 657 -23.76 18.55 41.45
N TYR A 658 -24.60 18.76 42.46
CA TYR A 658 -24.17 18.91 43.85
C TYR A 658 -24.41 17.66 44.71
N GLY A 659 -24.85 16.55 44.11
CA GLY A 659 -25.28 15.34 44.83
C GLY A 659 -26.76 15.35 45.18
N ALA A 660 -27.22 14.33 45.90
CA ALA A 660 -28.53 14.39 46.56
C ALA A 660 -28.50 15.59 47.52
N GLU A 661 -29.44 16.54 47.36
CA GLU A 661 -29.59 17.61 48.35
C GLU A 661 -29.68 16.95 49.74
N PRO A 662 -28.95 17.44 50.77
CA PRO A 662 -29.19 16.97 52.12
C PRO A 662 -30.68 17.15 52.35
N ALA A 663 -31.39 16.04 52.60
CA ALA A 663 -32.80 16.04 52.89
C ALA A 663 -33.02 17.20 53.86
N LYS A 664 -33.76 18.23 53.44
CA LYS A 664 -34.22 19.26 54.37
C LYS A 664 -34.87 18.48 55.47
N GLN A 665 -34.21 18.40 56.64
CA GLN A 665 -34.87 18.03 57.87
C GLN A 665 -36.09 18.93 57.90
N THR A 666 -37.25 18.33 57.65
CA THR A 666 -38.52 18.91 58.01
C THR A 666 -38.39 19.19 59.49
N LYS A 667 -38.01 20.42 59.82
CA LYS A 667 -38.26 20.97 61.15
C LYS A 667 -39.75 20.79 61.32
N ASP A 668 -40.11 19.91 62.25
CA ASP A 668 -41.46 19.77 62.75
C ASP A 668 -42.05 21.17 62.91
N ARG A 669 -43.03 21.48 62.07
CA ARG A 669 -43.87 22.64 62.30
C ARG A 669 -44.68 22.32 63.54
N LEU A 670 -44.25 22.88 64.66
CA LEU A 670 -45.13 23.13 65.81
C LEU A 670 -46.41 23.82 65.27
N PRO A 671 -47.61 23.42 65.76
CA PRO A 671 -48.86 23.93 65.23
C PRO A 671 -48.98 25.44 65.45
N SER A 672 -49.20 26.17 64.37
CA SER A 672 -49.39 27.62 64.38
C SER A 672 -50.72 27.97 65.04
N LYS A 673 -50.67 28.81 66.08
CA LYS A 673 -51.82 29.55 66.61
C LYS A 673 -52.43 30.42 65.50
N GLU A 674 -53.73 30.28 65.30
CA GLU A 674 -54.54 31.16 64.47
C GLU A 674 -54.43 32.62 64.97
N LYS A 675 -54.32 33.56 64.02
CA LYS A 675 -54.63 34.97 64.21
C LYS A 675 -55.50 35.47 63.06
N PRO A 676 -56.40 36.43 63.34
CA PRO A 676 -57.65 36.58 62.61
C PRO A 676 -57.54 37.44 61.35
N ALA A 677 -58.57 37.33 60.51
CA ALA A 677 -58.76 38.00 59.23
C ALA A 677 -58.50 39.51 59.30
N SER A 678 -57.64 40.00 58.41
CA SER A 678 -57.33 41.42 58.25
C SER A 678 -58.45 42.16 57.54
N GLU A 679 -58.90 43.24 58.18
CA GLU A 679 -59.86 44.22 57.67
C GLU A 679 -59.39 44.89 56.36
N LYS A 680 -60.36 45.11 55.47
CA LYS A 680 -60.21 45.85 54.21
C LYS A 680 -59.85 47.32 54.50
N LYS A 681 -58.80 47.81 53.85
CA LYS A 681 -58.43 49.23 53.85
C LYS A 681 -59.45 50.04 53.04
N TRP A 682 -59.81 51.18 53.58
CA TRP A 682 -60.97 52.00 53.24
C TRP A 682 -60.81 52.91 52.01
N TRP A 683 -59.79 52.68 51.19
CA TRP A 683 -59.44 53.53 50.03
C TRP A 683 -59.61 52.84 48.67
N ASP A 684 -59.72 51.51 48.64
CA ASP A 684 -59.87 50.72 47.40
C ASP A 684 -61.26 50.86 46.73
N LYS A 685 -62.04 51.87 47.14
CA LYS A 685 -63.37 52.18 46.62
C LYS A 685 -63.38 53.36 45.62
N TRP A 686 -62.24 53.95 45.28
CA TRP A 686 -62.23 55.21 44.51
C TRP A 686 -61.69 55.16 43.07
N LEU A 687 -61.03 54.09 42.62
CA LEU A 687 -60.58 54.01 41.22
C LEU A 687 -60.97 52.66 40.62
N GLY A 688 -62.27 52.55 40.36
CA GLY A 688 -62.79 51.50 39.52
C GLY A 688 -62.52 51.78 38.03
N ARG A 689 -62.45 50.65 37.30
CA ARG A 689 -63.06 50.45 35.97
C ARG A 689 -62.32 51.08 34.77
N HIS A 690 -62.29 50.47 33.58
CA HIS A 690 -63.22 49.53 32.97
C HIS A 690 -62.53 48.61 31.95
N HIS A 691 -63.02 47.37 31.95
CA HIS A 691 -63.21 46.40 30.85
C HIS A 691 -62.04 45.84 30.06
#